data_AF-A0A3B3WGS4-F1
#
_entry.id   AF-A0A3B3WGS4-F1
#
_cell.length_a   1.000
_cell.length_b   1.000
_cell.length_c   1.000
_cell.angle_alpha   90.00
_cell.angle_beta   90.00
_cell.angle_gamma   90.00
#
_symmetry.space_group_name_H-M   'P 1'
#
loop_
_entity.id
_entity.type
_entity.pdbx_description
1 polymer ?
#
loop_
_entity_poly.entity_id
_entity_poly.type
_entity_poly.pdbx_seq_one_letter_code
_entity_poly.pdbx_strand_id
1 'polypeptide(L)'
;MDIGLISVGCPTVRRLKTKKQTFGTLTRVTIGEKNVKKINKTILVVGEAGTGKSALINALVNYTMGVRFEDEVWFQVVEEEENGQTSDVIVYDIFDFEDKPLPYSLTIIDTPGCGSQRGMDCDVTVSQRLFDLFRSEDGVREIHAVAMVMKASENQLSDSLSYIFESMMPLFGKGLQNNTVALITHSDGTIPTVALKALKDARTPCVKDMDSQPIHFTVNNCQNESRTEETSLDLEKAWRVTEEGLSRFMFFLEKASPQQLQVKFGFKSQIRLAASIQNLEEKIKLNELKQQENRQLQEALKKLKEEKNENIIEVDEVCIEEEPIGGEMSFFQSAVCCTVCKENCHYPGCTMALSPEECEVMDFSHCTVCTGKCPVSTHVKANWRYVAKTKKVQRTKEEYKKMYKKKASHYNLKLLEILGKEIKSLKSEKTQLIENSFKKVVSLDQTVLKVCSLSTYVSLDFLIEKMEEKGDSEKQQKLQEIDHQMDGGVKALLNCNNNSPQEIFPSRDLIRSGCPAVYQLKTKKKVFGTLTRLTVGTRKRNKPNKTILLVGETGAGKSTLINALVNYAMGVTFEDKIWFQIVEDENRRQIESQTSDVIVYQIFGFEGKTLPFSLTIIDTPGYGDTRGIERDVIVSERLFELFRSEHGIQELHAVGLVVKSSVNRLSDRLKYIFDSVMSLFGKDIEKNIVALVTHSNGRKPNDLLGALNAAKIKCAKDEKEQPVYFLFNNCQHEERIEEERHKNADKITMKGLSGFTAFLEKTAPRKLDMTLDVLNERIRLSACIQNLEERIRLSELKEAEIEQIKEALKIHEKNKINDKVTVEFDEAYKGKEAIEGDIWLMTLVKGAVCCTICEENCHYPGCSTSRKPEDCEVMKDGRCTVCTLKCPSSAHVKGKWRYVNKTKRVQRSLGEIQRKSKQENGLDFLVNLEKDLKKLKAEKSQLLEEALQHIDNLGQIALKVNSVSTFVPYDFLIEKLNDREEANKIRKLEEMKSKEDEGTRTIIQSMWGKMKATTKKIQKALIK
;
A
#
# COMPACT_ATOMS: atom_id res chain seq x y z
N MET A 1 -2.48 3.01 61.81
CA MET A 1 -2.40 2.97 60.34
C MET A 1 -1.03 2.42 59.98
N ASP A 2 -0.92 1.33 59.21
CA ASP A 2 0.37 0.91 58.67
C ASP A 2 0.72 1.81 57.49
N ILE A 3 1.86 2.48 57.59
CA ILE A 3 2.31 3.52 56.68
C ILE A 3 3.66 3.08 56.10
N GLY A 4 3.75 2.94 54.77
CA GLY A 4 5.00 2.59 54.09
C GLY A 4 5.89 3.82 53.91
N LEU A 5 7.18 3.70 54.24
CA LEU A 5 8.20 4.73 54.02
C LEU A 5 8.58 4.79 52.53
N ILE A 6 8.48 5.95 51.87
CA ILE A 6 8.84 6.11 50.45
C ILE A 6 10.22 6.77 50.29
N SER A 7 10.50 7.84 51.03
CA SER A 7 11.80 8.52 51.04
C SER A 7 12.18 8.92 52.47
N VAL A 8 13.49 8.93 52.75
CA VAL A 8 14.05 9.37 54.04
C VAL A 8 14.72 10.72 53.82
N GLY A 9 14.02 11.81 54.15
CA GLY A 9 14.44 13.20 53.96
C GLY A 9 13.54 14.14 54.76
N CYS A 10 13.78 15.46 54.69
CA CYS A 10 12.88 16.47 55.24
C CYS A 10 12.12 17.14 54.08
N PRO A 11 10.80 16.97 53.93
CA PRO A 11 9.93 16.13 54.77
C PRO A 11 10.05 14.64 54.38
N THR A 12 9.73 13.77 55.33
CA THR A 12 9.64 12.33 55.11
C THR A 12 8.35 12.06 54.35
N VAL A 13 8.46 11.52 53.12
CA VAL A 13 7.29 11.18 52.30
C VAL A 13 6.81 9.78 52.64
N ARG A 14 5.53 9.70 53.04
CA ARG A 14 4.86 8.48 53.50
C ARG A 14 3.72 8.09 52.56
N ARG A 15 3.59 6.79 52.30
CA ARG A 15 2.51 6.25 51.47
C ARG A 15 1.21 6.17 52.27
N LEU A 16 0.15 6.81 51.79
CA LEU A 16 -1.19 6.63 52.37
C LEU A 16 -1.73 5.23 52.06
N LYS A 17 -2.34 4.60 53.06
CA LYS A 17 -3.05 3.33 52.87
C LYS A 17 -4.35 3.60 52.12
N THR A 18 -4.53 2.94 50.97
CA THR A 18 -5.72 3.09 50.12
C THR A 18 -6.45 1.77 49.96
N LYS A 19 -7.76 1.82 49.72
CA LYS A 19 -8.56 0.67 49.26
C LYS A 19 -8.70 0.79 47.74
N LYS A 20 -8.06 -0.12 46.99
CA LYS A 20 -8.19 -0.19 45.53
C LYS A 20 -9.29 -1.19 45.17
N GLN A 21 -10.26 -0.78 44.36
CA GLN A 21 -11.32 -1.63 43.82
C GLN A 21 -11.38 -1.46 42.31
N THR A 22 -11.40 -2.58 41.59
CA THR A 22 -11.64 -2.60 40.14
C THR A 22 -13.11 -2.90 39.87
N PHE A 23 -13.73 -2.17 38.94
CA PHE A 23 -15.08 -2.44 38.47
C PHE A 23 -15.13 -2.30 36.95
N GLY A 24 -15.47 -3.39 36.25
CA GLY A 24 -15.26 -3.48 34.80
C GLY A 24 -13.79 -3.26 34.46
N THR A 25 -13.50 -2.19 33.71
CA THR A 25 -12.13 -1.82 33.31
C THR A 25 -11.58 -0.59 34.02
N LEU A 26 -12.24 -0.09 35.07
CA LEU A 26 -11.89 1.14 35.78
C LEU A 26 -11.32 0.85 37.18
N THR A 27 -10.43 1.72 37.65
CA THR A 27 -9.83 1.63 38.99
C THR A 27 -10.35 2.74 39.90
N ARG A 28 -10.89 2.37 41.06
CA ARG A 28 -11.28 3.30 42.12
C ARG A 28 -10.38 3.13 43.34
N VAL A 29 -9.90 4.25 43.87
CA VAL A 29 -8.96 4.34 45.00
C VAL A 29 -9.63 5.16 46.09
N THR A 30 -9.91 4.53 47.23
CA THR A 30 -10.56 5.20 48.37
C THR A 30 -9.56 5.48 49.49
N ILE A 31 -9.62 6.69 50.03
CA ILE A 31 -8.81 7.19 51.15
C ILE A 31 -9.73 7.70 52.26
N GLY A 32 -9.54 7.21 53.49
CA GLY A 32 -10.43 7.54 54.62
C GLY A 32 -11.76 6.79 54.59
N GLU A 33 -12.70 7.22 55.44
CA GLU A 33 -14.04 6.63 55.57
C GLU A 33 -15.14 7.62 55.17
N LYS A 34 -16.11 7.14 54.38
CA LYS A 34 -17.18 7.98 53.85
C LYS A 34 -18.11 8.47 54.96
N ASN A 35 -18.13 9.77 55.18
CA ASN A 35 -19.13 10.41 56.06
C ASN A 35 -20.40 10.74 55.27
N VAL A 36 -21.49 10.04 55.57
CA VAL A 36 -22.78 10.17 54.86
C VAL A 36 -23.42 11.56 55.02
N LYS A 37 -23.02 12.34 56.02
CA LYS A 37 -23.55 13.69 56.29
C LYS A 37 -22.83 14.80 55.50
N LYS A 38 -21.63 14.55 54.97
CA LYS A 38 -20.90 15.53 54.15
C LYS A 38 -21.27 15.38 52.68
N ILE A 39 -21.48 16.51 52.02
CA ILE A 39 -21.72 16.57 50.58
C ILE A 39 -20.42 16.16 49.86
N ASN A 40 -20.52 15.52 48.70
CA ASN A 40 -19.36 15.12 47.90
C ASN A 40 -19.24 15.97 46.63
N LYS A 41 -18.08 16.57 46.40
CA LYS A 41 -17.77 17.34 45.18
C LYS A 41 -16.92 16.47 44.26
N THR A 42 -17.21 16.51 42.95
CA THR A 42 -16.52 15.68 41.95
C THR A 42 -15.79 16.55 40.94
N ILE A 43 -14.51 16.28 40.71
CA ILE A 43 -13.66 17.02 39.78
C ILE A 43 -13.13 16.07 38.72
N LEU A 44 -13.18 16.49 37.46
CA LEU A 44 -12.50 15.81 36.36
C LEU A 44 -11.22 16.57 36.02
N VAL A 45 -10.07 15.90 36.11
CA VAL A 45 -8.75 16.50 35.87
C VAL A 45 -8.25 16.07 34.50
N VAL A 46 -8.01 17.02 33.60
CA VAL A 46 -7.58 16.78 32.21
C VAL A 46 -6.38 17.65 31.90
N GLY A 47 -5.35 17.11 31.24
CA GLY A 47 -4.12 17.84 30.93
C GLY A 47 -3.09 16.98 30.20
N GLU A 48 -2.12 17.61 29.55
CA GLU A 48 -1.09 16.88 28.79
C GLU A 48 -0.18 16.00 29.65
N ALA A 49 0.50 15.06 29.01
CA ALA A 49 1.53 14.28 29.67
C ALA A 49 2.65 15.19 30.21
N GLY A 50 3.01 15.00 31.47
CA GLY A 50 4.05 15.80 32.11
C GLY A 50 3.61 17.19 32.59
N THR A 51 2.32 17.58 32.49
CA THR A 51 1.81 18.83 33.10
C THR A 51 1.72 18.77 34.62
N GLY A 52 2.02 17.63 35.25
CA GLY A 52 2.07 17.49 36.70
C GLY A 52 0.73 17.20 37.36
N LYS A 53 -0.22 16.55 36.66
CA LYS A 53 -1.51 16.10 37.24
C LYS A 53 -1.34 15.25 38.50
N SER A 54 -0.45 14.25 38.47
CA SER A 54 -0.18 13.37 39.62
C SER A 54 0.38 14.15 40.81
N ALA A 55 1.30 15.08 40.57
CA ALA A 55 1.82 15.99 41.59
C ALA A 55 0.70 16.88 42.15
N LEU A 56 -0.16 17.45 41.29
CA LEU A 56 -1.31 18.23 41.71
C LEU A 56 -2.28 17.41 42.60
N ILE A 57 -2.55 16.15 42.27
CA ILE A 57 -3.40 15.27 43.10
C ILE A 57 -2.77 15.02 44.47
N ASN A 58 -1.45 14.78 44.53
CA ASN A 58 -0.75 14.67 45.82
C ASN A 58 -0.79 15.99 46.60
N ALA A 59 -0.70 17.14 45.94
CA ALA A 59 -0.82 18.47 46.56
C ALA A 59 -2.21 18.66 47.20
N LEU A 60 -3.26 18.32 46.44
CA LEU A 60 -4.65 18.35 46.87
C LEU A 60 -4.86 17.45 48.10
N VAL A 61 -4.29 16.25 48.11
CA VAL A 61 -4.39 15.33 49.26
C VAL A 61 -3.73 15.96 50.50
N ASN A 62 -2.47 16.42 50.40
CA ASN A 62 -1.78 17.04 51.53
C ASN A 62 -2.52 18.27 52.07
N TYR A 63 -3.02 19.12 51.17
CA TYR A 63 -3.86 20.27 51.54
C TYR A 63 -5.15 19.83 52.28
N THR A 64 -5.85 18.80 51.78
CA THR A 64 -7.06 18.28 52.44
C THR A 64 -6.78 17.61 53.78
N MET A 65 -5.54 17.18 54.02
CA MET A 65 -5.09 16.61 55.29
C MET A 65 -4.55 17.66 56.27
N GLY A 66 -4.52 18.94 55.89
CA GLY A 66 -4.03 20.02 56.73
C GLY A 66 -2.51 20.04 56.93
N VAL A 67 -1.75 19.45 56.00
CA VAL A 67 -0.28 19.44 56.05
C VAL A 67 0.25 20.85 55.86
N ARG A 68 1.07 21.30 56.82
CA ARG A 68 1.77 22.59 56.78
C ARG A 68 3.20 22.41 56.28
N PHE A 69 3.82 23.50 55.84
CA PHE A 69 5.20 23.46 55.38
C PHE A 69 6.14 22.94 56.46
N GLU A 70 5.94 23.30 57.73
CA GLU A 70 6.82 22.91 58.83
C GLU A 70 6.70 21.44 59.22
N ASP A 71 5.66 20.74 58.75
CA ASP A 71 5.41 19.36 59.14
C ASP A 71 6.48 18.42 58.53
N GLU A 72 7.01 17.53 59.36
CA GLU A 72 8.08 16.59 59.00
C GLU A 72 7.59 15.41 58.14
N VAL A 73 6.27 15.24 58.00
CA VAL A 73 5.66 14.08 57.32
C VAL A 73 4.68 14.55 56.25
N TRP A 74 4.92 14.13 55.02
CA TRP A 74 4.08 14.43 53.85
C TRP A 74 3.54 13.14 53.25
N PHE A 75 2.42 13.22 52.54
CA PHE A 75 1.72 12.05 52.04
C PHE A 75 1.75 11.93 50.51
N GLN A 76 1.89 10.71 50.02
CA GLN A 76 1.79 10.37 48.60
C GLN A 76 0.73 9.29 48.38
N VAL A 77 -0.14 9.50 47.38
CA VAL A 77 -1.23 8.60 47.00
C VAL A 77 -1.01 8.02 45.61
N VAL A 78 -0.55 8.85 44.67
CA VAL A 78 -0.31 8.45 43.29
C VAL A 78 1.07 7.79 43.17
N GLU A 79 1.10 6.55 42.67
CA GLU A 79 2.33 5.82 42.35
C GLU A 79 2.93 6.37 41.06
N GLU A 80 4.21 6.77 41.08
CA GLU A 80 4.96 7.02 39.85
C GLU A 80 5.33 5.64 39.26
N GLU A 81 4.67 5.22 38.18
CA GLU A 81 5.09 4.05 37.40
C GLU A 81 6.55 4.26 36.93
N GLU A 82 7.31 3.19 36.61
CA GLU A 82 8.73 3.28 36.17
C GLU A 82 8.95 4.24 34.98
N ASN A 83 7.88 4.62 34.26
CA ASN A 83 7.86 5.57 33.14
C ASN A 83 7.21 6.94 33.45
N GLY A 84 6.82 7.22 34.70
CA GLY A 84 6.31 8.53 35.15
C GLY A 84 4.96 8.98 34.58
N GLN A 85 4.12 8.07 34.06
CA GLN A 85 2.83 8.40 33.41
C GLN A 85 1.69 7.53 33.93
N THR A 86 0.56 8.13 34.34
CA THR A 86 -0.71 7.41 34.60
C THR A 86 -1.15 6.68 33.33
N SER A 87 -1.46 5.40 33.42
CA SER A 87 -1.76 4.52 32.26
C SER A 87 -3.25 4.33 31.95
N ASP A 88 -4.16 4.68 32.87
CA ASP A 88 -5.62 4.53 32.72
C ASP A 88 -6.38 5.63 33.51
N VAL A 89 -7.70 5.71 33.36
CA VAL A 89 -8.58 6.60 34.15
C VAL A 89 -8.74 6.07 35.57
N ILE A 90 -8.38 6.87 36.58
CA ILE A 90 -8.43 6.49 38.00
C ILE A 90 -9.37 7.43 38.76
N VAL A 91 -10.23 6.85 39.59
CA VAL A 91 -11.14 7.62 40.46
C VAL A 91 -10.62 7.60 41.88
N TYR A 92 -10.24 8.76 42.42
CA TYR A 92 -9.81 8.92 43.82
C TYR A 92 -10.96 9.47 44.66
N ASP A 93 -11.42 8.70 45.63
CA ASP A 93 -12.38 9.14 46.64
C ASP A 93 -11.62 9.52 47.92
N ILE A 94 -11.55 10.82 48.20
CA ILE A 94 -10.83 11.41 49.34
C ILE A 94 -11.88 11.81 50.39
N PHE A 95 -12.05 10.93 51.38
CA PHE A 95 -12.97 11.13 52.48
C PHE A 95 -12.28 11.74 53.71
N ASP A 96 -13.10 12.09 54.69
CA ASP A 96 -12.69 12.84 55.87
C ASP A 96 -11.65 12.11 56.74
N PHE A 97 -10.86 12.89 57.46
CA PHE A 97 -9.91 12.51 58.50
C PHE A 97 -10.28 13.40 59.68
N GLU A 98 -10.32 12.88 60.91
CA GLU A 98 -10.76 13.69 62.05
C GLU A 98 -9.90 14.97 62.16
N ASP A 99 -10.58 16.10 62.37
CA ASP A 99 -10.13 17.50 62.25
C ASP A 99 -9.83 17.98 60.80
N LYS A 100 -10.83 18.57 60.10
CA LYS A 100 -10.64 19.06 58.71
C LYS A 100 -11.03 20.51 58.38
N PRO A 101 -10.26 21.15 57.45
CA PRO A 101 -10.45 22.50 56.92
C PRO A 101 -11.49 22.64 55.79
N LEU A 102 -12.08 21.56 55.26
CA LEU A 102 -13.02 21.61 54.13
C LEU A 102 -14.46 21.13 54.50
N PRO A 103 -15.51 21.83 54.01
CA PRO A 103 -16.90 21.51 54.34
C PRO A 103 -17.49 20.30 53.57
N TYR A 104 -16.75 19.70 52.63
CA TYR A 104 -17.21 18.60 51.77
C TYR A 104 -16.14 17.51 51.54
N SER A 105 -16.57 16.32 51.09
CA SER A 105 -15.68 15.26 50.58
C SER A 105 -15.36 15.46 49.11
N LEU A 106 -14.26 14.87 48.63
CA LEU A 106 -13.76 15.12 47.28
C LEU A 106 -13.58 13.81 46.50
N THR A 107 -14.17 13.74 45.31
CA THR A 107 -13.89 12.71 44.30
C THR A 107 -13.12 13.35 43.14
N ILE A 108 -11.97 12.80 42.79
CA ILE A 108 -11.13 13.25 41.67
C ILE A 108 -11.11 12.15 40.60
N ILE A 109 -11.53 12.47 39.38
CA ILE A 109 -11.36 11.63 38.21
C ILE A 109 -10.06 12.06 37.53
N ASP A 110 -9.00 11.29 37.72
CA ASP A 110 -7.70 11.50 37.09
C ASP A 110 -7.69 10.86 35.71
N THR A 111 -7.38 11.67 34.69
CA THR A 111 -7.18 11.18 33.32
C THR A 111 -5.69 11.06 33.03
N PRO A 112 -5.26 10.06 32.26
CA PRO A 112 -3.86 9.97 31.86
C PRO A 112 -3.47 11.14 30.95
N GLY A 113 -2.16 11.40 30.86
CA GLY A 113 -1.63 12.51 30.07
C GLY A 113 -1.92 12.40 28.58
N CYS A 114 -2.67 13.37 28.06
CA CYS A 114 -2.96 13.50 26.64
C CYS A 114 -1.67 13.83 25.88
N GLY A 115 -1.46 13.26 24.68
CA GLY A 115 -0.27 13.57 23.86
C GLY A 115 1.05 12.86 24.24
N SER A 116 1.03 11.79 25.04
CA SER A 116 2.24 10.98 25.30
C SER A 116 2.66 10.14 24.06
N GLN A 117 3.89 9.58 24.07
CA GLN A 117 4.49 8.71 23.04
C GLN A 117 3.62 7.49 22.61
N ARG A 118 2.46 7.27 23.23
CA ARG A 118 1.52 6.18 22.95
C ARG A 118 0.49 6.49 21.84
N GLY A 119 0.40 7.73 21.34
CA GLY A 119 -0.47 8.11 20.20
C GLY A 119 -1.98 8.27 20.54
N MET A 120 -2.78 8.64 19.52
CA MET A 120 -4.24 8.92 19.61
C MET A 120 -5.10 7.74 20.14
N ASP A 121 -4.57 6.51 20.16
CA ASP A 121 -5.26 5.34 20.71
C ASP A 121 -5.53 5.45 22.22
N CYS A 122 -4.66 6.17 22.95
CA CYS A 122 -4.86 6.44 24.37
C CYS A 122 -6.03 7.41 24.60
N ASP A 123 -6.23 8.42 23.76
CA ASP A 123 -7.27 9.42 23.95
C ASP A 123 -8.67 8.83 23.70
N VAL A 124 -8.80 7.87 22.78
CA VAL A 124 -10.04 7.09 22.60
C VAL A 124 -10.29 6.13 23.75
N THR A 125 -9.22 5.52 24.27
CA THR A 125 -9.31 4.68 25.47
C THR A 125 -9.82 5.51 26.64
N VAL A 126 -9.26 6.71 26.85
CA VAL A 126 -9.70 7.64 27.89
C VAL A 126 -11.14 8.08 27.69
N SER A 127 -11.53 8.48 26.47
CA SER A 127 -12.90 8.85 26.17
C SER A 127 -13.88 7.70 26.40
N GLN A 128 -13.54 6.47 26.01
CA GLN A 128 -14.36 5.28 26.25
C GLN A 128 -14.41 4.91 27.74
N ARG A 129 -13.31 5.04 28.48
CA ARG A 129 -13.25 4.83 29.94
C ARG A 129 -14.07 5.84 30.71
N LEU A 130 -14.00 7.12 30.32
CA LEU A 130 -14.86 8.17 30.85
C LEU A 130 -16.34 7.86 30.54
N PHE A 131 -16.62 7.39 29.32
CA PHE A 131 -17.97 6.96 28.94
C PHE A 131 -18.48 5.80 29.81
N ASP A 132 -17.65 4.77 30.05
CA ASP A 132 -17.99 3.64 30.92
C ASP A 132 -18.19 4.10 32.38
N LEU A 133 -17.38 5.05 32.85
CA LEU A 133 -17.47 5.63 34.20
C LEU A 133 -18.79 6.37 34.42
N PHE A 134 -19.25 7.11 33.42
CA PHE A 134 -20.51 7.86 33.48
C PHE A 134 -21.75 6.99 33.25
N ARG A 135 -21.58 5.80 32.64
CA ARG A 135 -22.65 4.83 32.36
C ARG A 135 -22.93 3.85 33.51
N SER A 136 -21.92 3.55 34.32
CA SER A 136 -22.02 2.56 35.42
C SER A 136 -22.96 3.01 36.54
N GLU A 137 -23.74 2.07 37.10
CA GLU A 137 -24.61 2.36 38.26
C GLU A 137 -23.82 2.80 39.50
N ASP A 138 -22.63 2.21 39.68
CA ASP A 138 -21.62 2.54 40.70
C ASP A 138 -20.66 3.66 40.26
N GLY A 139 -20.87 4.22 39.07
CA GLY A 139 -20.06 5.26 38.45
C GLY A 139 -20.27 6.66 39.01
N VAL A 140 -19.79 7.68 38.27
CA VAL A 140 -19.98 9.09 38.63
C VAL A 140 -21.19 9.64 37.89
N ARG A 141 -22.15 10.20 38.64
CA ARG A 141 -23.42 10.72 38.06
C ARG A 141 -23.41 12.23 37.82
N GLU A 142 -22.54 12.95 38.53
CA GLU A 142 -22.49 14.41 38.54
C GLU A 142 -21.04 14.90 38.62
N ILE A 143 -20.72 15.93 37.85
CA ILE A 143 -19.42 16.62 37.87
C ILE A 143 -19.64 18.04 38.37
N HIS A 144 -18.83 18.46 39.34
CA HIS A 144 -18.88 19.81 39.90
C HIS A 144 -17.91 20.76 39.20
N ALA A 145 -16.73 20.29 38.78
CA ALA A 145 -15.80 21.08 38.00
C ALA A 145 -14.96 20.23 37.03
N VAL A 146 -14.52 20.85 35.94
CA VAL A 146 -13.47 20.32 35.07
C VAL A 146 -12.23 21.18 35.24
N ALA A 147 -11.14 20.57 35.66
CA ALA A 147 -9.86 21.23 35.86
C ALA A 147 -8.92 20.92 34.69
N MET A 148 -8.63 21.94 33.88
CA MET A 148 -7.67 21.88 32.78
C MET A 148 -6.26 22.19 33.32
N VAL A 149 -5.38 21.19 33.37
CA VAL A 149 -4.05 21.29 33.95
C VAL A 149 -3.01 21.62 32.89
N MET A 150 -2.35 22.76 33.05
CA MET A 150 -1.37 23.33 32.10
C MET A 150 -0.13 23.83 32.86
N LYS A 151 1.06 23.85 32.25
CA LYS A 151 2.24 24.50 32.87
C LYS A 151 2.21 26.00 32.66
N ALA A 152 2.75 26.77 33.60
CA ALA A 152 2.87 28.23 33.47
C ALA A 152 3.65 28.69 32.23
N SER A 153 4.61 27.87 31.77
CA SER A 153 5.46 28.11 30.60
C SER A 153 4.88 27.62 29.26
N GLU A 154 3.72 26.96 29.29
CA GLU A 154 3.13 26.31 28.12
C GLU A 154 2.46 27.35 27.22
N ASN A 155 2.82 27.37 25.93
CA ASN A 155 2.44 28.44 24.99
C ASN A 155 1.39 28.02 23.94
N GLN A 156 0.96 26.76 23.94
CA GLN A 156 -0.07 26.23 23.05
C GLN A 156 -0.77 25.04 23.74
N LEU A 157 -2.04 24.80 23.41
CA LEU A 157 -2.76 23.58 23.77
C LEU A 157 -2.65 22.55 22.66
N SER A 158 -2.44 21.27 23.00
CA SER A 158 -2.54 20.20 22.02
C SER A 158 -3.94 20.01 21.45
N ASP A 159 -3.97 19.53 20.20
CA ASP A 159 -5.20 19.07 19.54
C ASP A 159 -5.86 17.91 20.31
N SER A 160 -5.08 17.12 21.06
CA SER A 160 -5.55 15.99 21.87
C SER A 160 -6.40 16.42 23.07
N LEU A 161 -6.01 17.50 23.76
CA LEU A 161 -6.85 18.08 24.81
C LEU A 161 -8.15 18.62 24.22
N SER A 162 -8.08 19.32 23.09
CA SER A 162 -9.26 19.84 22.39
C SER A 162 -10.25 18.72 22.04
N TYR A 163 -9.75 17.58 21.55
CA TYR A 163 -10.56 16.40 21.23
C TYR A 163 -11.32 15.81 22.44
N ILE A 164 -10.66 15.66 23.59
CA ILE A 164 -11.31 15.14 24.81
C ILE A 164 -12.44 16.07 25.24
N PHE A 165 -12.20 17.39 25.18
CA PHE A 165 -13.21 18.40 25.48
C PHE A 165 -14.39 18.37 24.49
N GLU A 166 -14.12 18.27 23.19
CA GLU A 166 -15.18 18.14 22.17
C GLU A 166 -16.00 16.86 22.32
N SER A 167 -15.36 15.76 22.77
CA SER A 167 -16.02 14.48 23.02
C SER A 167 -16.87 14.45 24.29
N MET A 168 -16.43 15.13 25.36
CA MET A 168 -17.10 15.09 26.67
C MET A 168 -18.20 16.14 26.84
N MET A 169 -18.02 17.34 26.26
CA MET A 169 -18.94 18.48 26.46
C MET A 169 -20.40 18.17 26.05
N PRO A 170 -20.67 17.41 24.98
CA PRO A 170 -22.03 17.01 24.62
C PRO A 170 -22.75 16.15 25.67
N LEU A 171 -22.03 15.39 26.52
CA LEU A 171 -22.62 14.48 27.51
C LEU A 171 -23.30 15.20 28.69
N PHE A 172 -22.79 16.39 29.02
CA PHE A 172 -23.23 17.20 30.16
C PHE A 172 -23.94 18.51 29.73
N GLY A 173 -23.95 18.81 28.43
CA GLY A 173 -24.55 20.03 27.87
C GLY A 173 -23.73 21.30 28.15
N LYS A 174 -24.29 22.47 27.81
CA LYS A 174 -23.60 23.78 27.95
C LYS A 174 -23.30 24.18 29.40
N GLY A 175 -23.92 23.53 30.39
CA GLY A 175 -23.71 23.84 31.81
C GLY A 175 -22.30 23.49 32.32
N LEU A 176 -21.61 22.52 31.71
CA LEU A 176 -20.25 22.13 32.09
C LEU A 176 -19.20 23.20 31.74
N GLN A 177 -19.45 24.01 30.71
CA GLN A 177 -18.58 25.14 30.35
C GLN A 177 -18.49 26.15 31.51
N ASN A 178 -19.61 26.35 32.23
CA ASN A 178 -19.67 27.28 33.38
C ASN A 178 -18.91 26.78 34.62
N ASN A 179 -18.39 25.56 34.58
CA ASN A 179 -17.63 24.93 35.67
C ASN A 179 -16.24 24.44 35.21
N THR A 180 -15.78 24.86 34.03
CA THR A 180 -14.44 24.50 33.51
C THR A 180 -13.44 25.59 33.87
N VAL A 181 -12.35 25.24 34.55
CA VAL A 181 -11.32 26.20 35.03
C VAL A 181 -9.91 25.69 34.73
N ALA A 182 -8.93 26.59 34.69
CA ALA A 182 -7.53 26.22 34.49
C ALA A 182 -6.77 26.06 35.82
N LEU A 183 -5.99 25.00 35.96
CA LEU A 183 -5.02 24.80 37.04
C LEU A 183 -3.61 24.92 36.45
N ILE A 184 -2.92 26.02 36.76
CA ILE A 184 -1.61 26.35 36.21
C ILE A 184 -0.53 25.85 37.15
N THR A 185 0.18 24.82 36.71
CA THR A 185 1.27 24.17 37.46
C THR A 185 2.61 24.82 37.17
N HIS A 186 3.62 24.52 37.99
CA HIS A 186 4.99 25.06 37.87
C HIS A 186 4.99 26.61 37.93
N SER A 187 4.05 27.18 38.69
CA SER A 187 3.96 28.64 38.85
C SER A 187 5.00 29.14 39.85
N ASP A 188 5.64 30.27 39.52
CA ASP A 188 6.53 31.02 40.40
C ASP A 188 5.78 32.03 41.29
N GLY A 189 4.44 32.02 41.25
CA GLY A 189 3.59 32.98 41.96
C GLY A 189 3.30 34.27 41.16
N THR A 190 3.90 34.44 39.98
CA THR A 190 3.56 35.55 39.08
C THR A 190 2.39 35.19 38.16
N ILE A 191 1.79 36.20 37.52
CA ILE A 191 0.69 35.99 36.57
C ILE A 191 1.21 35.18 35.36
N PRO A 192 0.65 33.99 35.07
CA PRO A 192 1.16 33.10 34.03
C PRO A 192 0.76 33.56 32.63
N THR A 193 1.34 34.67 32.17
CA THR A 193 0.95 35.36 30.92
C THR A 193 1.05 34.48 29.67
N VAL A 194 2.03 33.56 29.62
CA VAL A 194 2.23 32.63 28.50
C VAL A 194 1.07 31.63 28.39
N ALA A 195 0.78 30.92 29.49
CA ALA A 195 -0.34 29.97 29.55
C ALA A 195 -1.70 30.65 29.35
N LEU A 196 -1.91 31.84 29.94
CA LEU A 196 -3.16 32.58 29.75
C LEU A 196 -3.37 33.04 28.30
N LYS A 197 -2.29 33.37 27.59
CA LYS A 197 -2.36 33.66 26.15
C LYS A 197 -2.74 32.41 25.36
N ALA A 198 -2.11 31.27 25.65
CA ALA A 198 -2.42 30.00 25.00
C ALA A 198 -3.90 29.59 25.18
N LEU A 199 -4.42 29.70 26.40
CA LEU A 199 -5.83 29.41 26.71
C LEU A 199 -6.82 30.31 25.95
N LYS A 200 -6.43 31.56 25.66
CA LYS A 200 -7.25 32.50 24.88
C LYS A 200 -7.22 32.19 23.39
N ASP A 201 -6.03 31.96 22.85
CA ASP A 201 -5.81 31.72 21.42
C ASP A 201 -6.53 30.43 20.99
N ALA A 202 -6.58 29.42 21.86
CA ALA A 202 -7.27 28.15 21.62
C ALA A 202 -8.80 28.18 21.83
N ARG A 203 -9.42 29.33 22.16
CA ARG A 203 -10.87 29.46 22.41
C ARG A 203 -11.42 28.42 23.41
N THR A 204 -10.68 28.18 24.49
CA THR A 204 -11.03 27.15 25.48
C THR A 204 -12.42 27.34 26.11
N PRO A 205 -13.07 26.25 26.57
CA PRO A 205 -14.36 26.30 27.26
C PRO A 205 -14.26 26.82 28.71
N CYS A 206 -13.09 27.29 29.15
CA CYS A 206 -12.90 27.81 30.49
C CYS A 206 -13.80 29.02 30.78
N VAL A 207 -14.36 29.06 31.98
CA VAL A 207 -15.13 30.21 32.49
C VAL A 207 -14.25 31.43 32.44
N LYS A 208 -14.83 32.57 32.02
CA LYS A 208 -14.13 33.85 31.97
C LYS A 208 -14.57 34.76 33.11
N ASP A 209 -13.64 35.53 33.64
CA ASP A 209 -13.92 36.62 34.58
C ASP A 209 -14.48 37.87 33.87
N MET A 210 -14.68 38.96 34.63
CA MET A 210 -15.21 40.21 34.09
C MET A 210 -14.30 40.86 33.04
N ASP A 211 -13.00 40.55 33.06
CA ASP A 211 -11.99 41.04 32.10
C ASP A 211 -11.81 40.09 30.91
N SER A 212 -12.73 39.14 30.73
CA SER A 212 -12.68 38.11 29.69
C SER A 212 -11.43 37.20 29.77
N GLN A 213 -10.80 37.08 30.94
CA GLN A 213 -9.70 36.17 31.19
C GLN A 213 -10.21 34.81 31.68
N PRO A 214 -9.61 33.69 31.26
CA PRO A 214 -9.92 32.39 31.85
C PRO A 214 -9.69 32.40 33.38
N ILE A 215 -10.69 31.94 34.14
CA ILE A 215 -10.55 31.68 35.58
C ILE A 215 -9.49 30.60 35.75
N HIS A 216 -8.45 30.92 36.52
CA HIS A 216 -7.31 30.06 36.75
C HIS A 216 -6.86 30.09 38.20
N PHE A 217 -6.22 29.01 38.64
CA PHE A 217 -5.58 28.88 39.94
C PHE A 217 -4.15 28.37 39.76
N THR A 218 -3.20 28.96 40.46
CA THR A 218 -1.77 28.67 40.32
C THR A 218 -1.32 27.68 41.40
N VAL A 219 -0.52 26.70 41.01
CA VAL A 219 0.04 25.68 41.90
C VAL A 219 1.52 25.49 41.54
N ASN A 220 2.36 25.32 42.56
CA ASN A 220 3.76 24.96 42.40
C ASN A 220 3.97 23.50 42.86
N ASN A 221 4.38 22.64 41.92
CA ASN A 221 4.39 21.18 42.10
C ASN A 221 5.68 20.63 42.74
N CYS A 222 6.53 21.47 43.33
CA CYS A 222 7.84 21.09 43.88
C CYS A 222 7.81 20.41 45.27
N GLN A 223 6.64 19.99 45.75
CA GLN A 223 6.47 19.44 47.10
C GLN A 223 7.19 18.12 47.42
N ASN A 224 7.67 17.40 46.40
CA ASN A 224 8.43 16.16 46.59
C ASN A 224 9.95 16.42 46.68
N GLU A 225 10.39 17.66 46.53
CA GLU A 225 11.81 18.02 46.61
C GLU A 225 12.29 18.02 48.07
N SER A 226 13.52 17.53 48.28
CA SER A 226 14.12 17.49 49.62
C SER A 226 14.49 18.90 50.07
N ARG A 227 14.08 19.27 51.28
CA ARG A 227 14.45 20.54 51.92
C ARG A 227 15.89 20.45 52.38
N THR A 228 16.76 21.20 51.73
CA THR A 228 18.13 21.46 52.16
C THR A 228 18.23 22.89 52.69
N GLU A 229 19.34 23.26 53.32
CA GLU A 229 19.57 24.65 53.75
C GLU A 229 19.49 25.65 52.58
N GLU A 230 19.85 25.23 51.37
CA GLU A 230 19.83 26.06 50.16
C GLU A 230 18.43 26.14 49.51
N THR A 231 17.62 25.07 49.58
CA THR A 231 16.33 25.01 48.87
C THR A 231 15.12 25.35 49.74
N SER A 232 15.24 25.32 51.07
CA SER A 232 14.11 25.44 52.01
C SER A 232 13.28 26.71 51.81
N LEU A 233 13.94 27.87 51.66
CA LEU A 233 13.25 29.16 51.49
C LEU A 233 12.43 29.23 50.20
N ASP A 234 12.93 28.65 49.11
CA ASP A 234 12.24 28.67 47.83
C ASP A 234 11.14 27.61 47.76
N LEU A 235 11.32 26.47 48.44
CA LEU A 235 10.26 25.47 48.63
C LEU A 235 9.12 25.98 49.54
N GLU A 236 9.42 26.81 50.54
CA GLU A 236 8.39 27.45 51.37
C GLU A 236 7.53 28.41 50.54
N LYS A 237 8.17 29.25 49.72
CA LYS A 237 7.46 30.15 48.79
C LYS A 237 6.62 29.36 47.79
N ALA A 238 7.19 28.29 47.23
CA ALA A 238 6.48 27.39 46.33
C ALA A 238 5.24 26.79 46.99
N TRP A 239 5.35 26.29 48.22
CA TRP A 239 4.22 25.74 48.96
C TRP A 239 3.15 26.79 49.26
N ARG A 240 3.55 28.03 49.59
CA ARG A 240 2.62 29.14 49.80
C ARG A 240 1.80 29.46 48.54
N VAL A 241 2.43 29.43 47.36
CA VAL A 241 1.72 29.58 46.07
C VAL A 241 0.69 28.46 45.89
N THR A 242 1.07 27.22 46.21
CA THR A 242 0.16 26.06 46.16
C THR A 242 -1.00 26.18 47.14
N GLU A 243 -0.74 26.55 48.39
CA GLU A 243 -1.77 26.68 49.43
C GLU A 243 -2.80 27.77 49.08
N GLU A 244 -2.34 28.93 48.63
CA GLU A 244 -3.21 30.02 48.20
C GLU A 244 -4.05 29.63 46.97
N GLY A 245 -3.42 29.00 45.97
CA GLY A 245 -4.10 28.54 44.77
C GLY A 245 -5.17 27.47 45.05
N LEU A 246 -4.83 26.47 45.86
CA LEU A 246 -5.76 25.41 46.25
C LEU A 246 -6.90 25.94 47.14
N SER A 247 -6.61 26.86 48.06
CA SER A 247 -7.64 27.51 48.88
C SER A 247 -8.70 28.22 48.03
N ARG A 248 -8.25 29.01 47.05
CA ARG A 248 -9.13 29.70 46.10
C ARG A 248 -9.92 28.72 45.22
N PHE A 249 -9.28 27.64 44.78
CA PHE A 249 -9.94 26.59 44.00
C PHE A 249 -11.02 25.85 44.81
N MET A 250 -10.76 25.55 46.08
CA MET A 250 -11.73 24.92 46.98
C MET A 250 -12.93 25.81 47.27
N PHE A 251 -12.72 27.13 47.40
CA PHE A 251 -13.80 28.10 47.52
C PHE A 251 -14.67 28.18 46.25
N PHE A 252 -14.06 28.08 45.07
CA PHE A 252 -14.80 27.98 43.81
C PHE A 252 -15.67 26.71 43.76
N LEU A 253 -15.09 25.55 44.13
CA LEU A 253 -15.79 24.26 44.15
C LEU A 253 -16.97 24.21 45.11
N GLU A 254 -16.87 24.92 46.24
CA GLU A 254 -17.96 25.03 47.22
C GLU A 254 -19.22 25.60 46.55
N LYS A 255 -19.05 26.65 45.74
CA LYS A 255 -20.11 27.35 45.01
C LYS A 255 -20.51 26.70 43.69
N ALA A 256 -19.68 25.81 43.14
CA ALA A 256 -19.94 25.15 41.87
C ALA A 256 -21.17 24.23 41.95
N SER A 257 -22.10 24.40 41.00
CA SER A 257 -23.32 23.60 40.89
C SER A 257 -23.05 22.25 40.20
N PRO A 258 -23.67 21.15 40.64
CA PRO A 258 -23.49 19.85 40.00
C PRO A 258 -24.05 19.85 38.57
N GLN A 259 -23.27 19.35 37.62
CA GLN A 259 -23.71 19.11 36.25
C GLN A 259 -24.02 17.61 36.10
N GLN A 260 -25.30 17.29 35.86
CA GLN A 260 -25.75 15.92 35.63
C GLN A 260 -25.59 15.52 34.16
N LEU A 261 -25.36 14.23 33.91
CA LEU A 261 -25.45 13.67 32.55
C LEU A 261 -26.87 13.86 31.99
N GLN A 262 -26.96 14.40 30.77
CA GLN A 262 -28.25 14.63 30.11
C GLN A 262 -28.86 13.35 29.50
N VAL A 263 -28.08 12.27 29.38
CA VAL A 263 -28.46 11.06 28.64
C VAL A 263 -28.95 9.94 29.59
N LYS A 264 -30.09 10.12 30.28
CA LYS A 264 -30.62 9.09 31.20
C LYS A 264 -31.53 8.02 30.56
N PHE A 265 -32.12 8.24 29.38
CA PHE A 265 -33.13 7.34 28.80
C PHE A 265 -32.79 6.73 27.41
N GLY A 266 -31.60 6.98 26.85
CA GLY A 266 -31.27 6.60 25.46
C GLY A 266 -30.22 5.49 25.27
N PHE A 267 -29.38 5.17 26.26
CA PHE A 267 -28.18 4.36 26.04
C PHE A 267 -28.46 2.89 25.68
N LYS A 268 -29.38 2.20 26.37
CA LYS A 268 -29.70 0.79 26.06
C LYS A 268 -30.29 0.66 24.66
N SER A 269 -31.18 1.57 24.26
CA SER A 269 -31.72 1.62 22.91
C SER A 269 -30.66 1.90 21.85
N GLN A 270 -29.67 2.75 22.14
CA GLN A 270 -28.55 3.05 21.24
C GLN A 270 -27.65 1.82 21.03
N ILE A 271 -27.28 1.12 22.11
CA ILE A 271 -26.48 -0.11 22.03
C ILE A 271 -27.22 -1.20 21.25
N ARG A 272 -28.52 -1.39 21.51
CA ARG A 272 -29.37 -2.32 20.77
C ARG A 272 -29.41 -2.00 19.27
N LEU A 273 -29.45 -0.72 18.92
CA LEU A 273 -29.49 -0.25 17.54
C LEU A 273 -28.14 -0.42 16.83
N ALA A 274 -27.02 -0.09 17.49
CA ALA A 274 -25.67 -0.31 16.97
C ALA A 274 -25.37 -1.81 16.76
N ALA A 275 -25.64 -2.65 17.76
CA ALA A 275 -25.48 -4.10 17.67
C ALA A 275 -26.38 -4.71 16.58
N SER A 276 -27.60 -4.18 16.44
CA SER A 276 -28.52 -4.51 15.35
C SER A 276 -27.96 -4.22 13.96
N ILE A 277 -27.30 -3.07 13.78
CA ILE A 277 -26.70 -2.68 12.50
C ILE A 277 -25.56 -3.64 12.19
N GLN A 278 -24.63 -3.86 13.12
CA GLN A 278 -23.49 -4.76 12.92
C GLN A 278 -23.93 -6.19 12.56
N ASN A 279 -24.96 -6.73 13.22
CA ASN A 279 -25.49 -8.05 12.88
C ASN A 279 -26.06 -8.12 11.45
N LEU A 280 -26.67 -7.03 10.95
CA LEU A 280 -27.16 -6.98 9.58
C LEU A 280 -26.02 -6.96 8.56
N GLU A 281 -24.88 -6.35 8.89
CA GLU A 281 -23.71 -6.31 8.00
C GLU A 281 -23.06 -7.68 7.84
N GLU A 282 -22.89 -8.42 8.93
CA GLU A 282 -22.40 -9.80 8.87
C GLU A 282 -23.33 -10.70 8.05
N LYS A 283 -24.64 -10.46 8.10
CA LYS A 283 -25.61 -11.16 7.22
C LYS A 283 -25.46 -10.79 5.76
N ILE A 284 -25.22 -9.51 5.44
CA ILE A 284 -24.96 -9.07 4.07
C ILE A 284 -23.68 -9.73 3.53
N LYS A 285 -22.59 -9.77 4.32
CA LYS A 285 -21.34 -10.46 3.97
C LYS A 285 -21.56 -11.95 3.73
N LEU A 286 -22.26 -12.64 4.63
CA LEU A 286 -22.60 -14.06 4.48
C LEU A 286 -23.43 -14.32 3.22
N ASN A 287 -24.40 -13.44 2.91
CA ASN A 287 -25.22 -13.55 1.71
C ASN A 287 -24.37 -13.39 0.43
N GLU A 288 -23.45 -12.42 0.40
CA GLU A 288 -22.54 -12.21 -0.74
C GLU A 288 -21.64 -13.42 -1.01
N LEU A 289 -21.06 -14.00 0.04
CA LEU A 289 -20.27 -15.22 -0.07
C LEU A 289 -21.11 -16.38 -0.61
N LYS A 290 -22.35 -16.57 -0.13
CA LYS A 290 -23.26 -17.60 -0.66
C LYS A 290 -23.62 -17.36 -2.13
N GLN A 291 -23.77 -16.10 -2.55
CA GLN A 291 -23.97 -15.78 -3.97
C GLN A 291 -22.72 -16.08 -4.80
N GLN A 292 -21.52 -15.92 -4.25
CA GLN A 292 -20.27 -16.27 -4.91
C GLN A 292 -20.12 -17.80 -5.05
N GLU A 293 -20.31 -18.56 -3.98
CA GLU A 293 -20.31 -20.04 -3.99
C GLU A 293 -21.27 -20.57 -5.07
N ASN A 294 -22.51 -20.10 -5.07
CA ASN A 294 -23.51 -20.53 -6.04
C ASN A 294 -23.13 -20.18 -7.49
N ARG A 295 -22.44 -19.05 -7.72
CA ARG A 295 -21.95 -18.67 -9.05
C ARG A 295 -20.79 -19.54 -9.52
N GLN A 296 -19.83 -19.83 -8.64
CA GLN A 296 -18.72 -20.75 -8.93
C GLN A 296 -19.27 -22.14 -9.29
N LEU A 297 -20.24 -22.64 -8.52
CA LEU A 297 -20.87 -23.92 -8.79
C LEU A 297 -21.64 -23.91 -10.12
N GLN A 298 -22.35 -22.82 -10.47
CA GLN A 298 -23.00 -22.68 -11.76
C GLN A 298 -22.00 -22.69 -12.93
N GLU A 299 -20.85 -22.03 -12.80
CA GLU A 299 -19.81 -21.99 -13.83
C GLU A 299 -19.15 -23.36 -14.02
N ALA A 300 -18.78 -24.02 -12.92
CA ALA A 300 -18.22 -25.36 -12.95
C ALA A 300 -19.18 -26.37 -13.60
N LEU A 301 -20.48 -26.30 -13.27
CA LEU A 301 -21.52 -27.14 -13.89
C LEU A 301 -21.75 -26.86 -15.38
N LYS A 302 -21.43 -25.66 -15.87
CA LYS A 302 -21.48 -25.33 -17.30
C LYS A 302 -20.29 -25.96 -18.04
N LYS A 303 -19.06 -25.81 -17.52
CA LYS A 303 -17.84 -26.41 -18.09
C LYS A 303 -17.95 -27.93 -18.21
N LEU A 304 -18.49 -28.59 -17.19
CA LEU A 304 -18.74 -30.04 -17.21
C LEU A 304 -19.79 -30.53 -18.23
N LYS A 305 -20.58 -29.64 -18.83
CA LYS A 305 -21.45 -30.02 -19.97
C LYS A 305 -20.68 -30.05 -21.29
N GLU A 306 -19.57 -29.32 -21.38
CA GLU A 306 -18.77 -29.15 -22.59
C GLU A 306 -17.65 -30.21 -22.65
N GLU A 307 -17.07 -30.56 -21.50
CA GLU A 307 -15.99 -31.53 -21.35
C GLU A 307 -16.51 -32.85 -20.78
N LYS A 308 -16.67 -33.88 -21.62
CA LYS A 308 -17.35 -35.15 -21.30
C LYS A 308 -16.66 -36.07 -20.26
N ASN A 309 -15.70 -35.61 -19.45
CA ASN A 309 -14.80 -36.53 -18.73
C ASN A 309 -14.45 -36.26 -17.25
N GLU A 310 -15.02 -35.26 -16.56
CA GLU A 310 -14.79 -35.08 -15.12
C GLU A 310 -16.09 -34.97 -14.31
N ASN A 311 -16.18 -35.70 -13.18
CA ASN A 311 -17.35 -35.70 -12.28
C ASN A 311 -17.10 -34.93 -10.97
N ILE A 312 -15.89 -34.43 -10.77
CA ILE A 312 -15.43 -33.76 -9.54
C ILE A 312 -15.45 -32.25 -9.79
N ILE A 313 -16.04 -31.50 -8.85
CA ILE A 313 -16.20 -30.05 -8.88
C ILE A 313 -15.50 -29.48 -7.64
N GLU A 314 -14.52 -28.59 -7.86
CA GLU A 314 -13.88 -27.81 -6.80
C GLU A 314 -14.55 -26.43 -6.69
N VAL A 315 -15.08 -26.10 -5.51
CA VAL A 315 -15.75 -24.82 -5.21
C VAL A 315 -15.35 -24.34 -3.82
N ASP A 316 -15.32 -23.03 -3.62
CA ASP A 316 -15.16 -22.40 -2.32
C ASP A 316 -16.50 -22.42 -1.56
N GLU A 317 -16.73 -23.42 -0.71
CA GLU A 317 -17.96 -23.53 0.12
C GLU A 317 -17.92 -22.54 1.29
N VAL A 318 -19.06 -21.90 1.57
CA VAL A 318 -19.19 -20.96 2.69
C VAL A 318 -19.50 -21.69 3.98
N CYS A 319 -18.70 -21.42 5.01
CA CYS A 319 -18.90 -21.94 6.36
C CYS A 319 -18.84 -20.81 7.39
N ILE A 320 -19.49 -21.03 8.53
CA ILE A 320 -19.43 -20.13 9.69
C ILE A 320 -18.49 -20.80 10.68
N GLU A 321 -17.38 -20.13 10.99
CA GLU A 321 -16.36 -20.58 11.93
C GLU A 321 -16.35 -19.69 13.18
N GLU A 322 -15.92 -20.26 14.30
CA GLU A 322 -15.66 -19.51 15.54
C GLU A 322 -14.22 -18.98 15.48
N GLU A 323 -14.09 -17.65 15.47
CA GLU A 323 -12.80 -16.96 15.44
C GLU A 323 -12.51 -16.37 16.82
N PRO A 324 -11.35 -16.67 17.43
CA PRO A 324 -10.98 -16.07 18.71
C PRO A 324 -10.86 -14.56 18.57
N ILE A 325 -11.40 -13.85 19.55
CA ILE A 325 -11.26 -12.41 19.70
C ILE A 325 -9.95 -12.19 20.44
N GLY A 326 -8.83 -11.91 19.74
CA GLY A 326 -7.51 -11.87 20.40
C GLY A 326 -6.37 -11.14 19.70
N GLY A 327 -5.75 -10.25 20.48
CA GLY A 327 -4.37 -9.75 20.50
C GLY A 327 -4.15 -9.09 21.88
N GLU A 328 -2.92 -8.94 22.39
CA GLU A 328 -2.65 -8.29 23.70
C GLU A 328 -3.19 -6.84 23.80
N MET A 329 -3.71 -6.29 22.69
CA MET A 329 -4.28 -4.95 22.54
C MET A 329 -5.74 -4.94 22.02
N SER A 330 -6.49 -6.06 22.03
CA SER A 330 -7.88 -6.07 21.52
C SER A 330 -8.88 -5.49 22.54
N PHE A 331 -9.36 -4.26 22.29
CA PHE A 331 -10.33 -3.50 23.11
C PHE A 331 -11.64 -4.22 23.46
N PHE A 332 -12.05 -5.24 22.68
CA PHE A 332 -13.23 -6.05 22.94
C PHE A 332 -12.76 -7.46 23.31
N GLN A 333 -12.89 -7.84 24.58
CA GLN A 333 -12.40 -9.15 25.05
C GLN A 333 -13.46 -10.25 24.93
N SER A 334 -14.69 -9.91 24.54
CA SER A 334 -15.80 -10.86 24.45
C SER A 334 -16.95 -10.37 23.56
N ALA A 335 -17.75 -11.31 23.08
CA ALA A 335 -18.97 -11.11 22.32
C ALA A 335 -20.12 -11.87 22.97
N VAL A 336 -21.35 -11.37 22.85
CA VAL A 336 -22.56 -12.16 23.12
C VAL A 336 -23.05 -12.74 21.80
N CYS A 337 -23.03 -14.06 21.71
CA CYS A 337 -23.29 -14.83 20.49
C CYS A 337 -24.50 -15.74 20.69
N CYS A 338 -25.38 -15.84 19.70
CA CYS A 338 -26.48 -16.79 19.69
C CYS A 338 -26.00 -18.11 19.08
N THR A 339 -26.05 -19.20 19.83
CA THR A 339 -25.60 -20.53 19.35
C THR A 339 -26.60 -21.19 18.40
N VAL A 340 -27.87 -20.79 18.47
CA VAL A 340 -28.94 -21.28 17.58
C VAL A 340 -28.90 -20.58 16.23
N CYS A 341 -28.84 -19.25 16.20
CA CYS A 341 -28.77 -18.48 14.96
C CYS A 341 -27.35 -18.45 14.36
N LYS A 342 -26.31 -18.75 15.17
CA LYS A 342 -24.91 -18.51 14.83
C LYS A 342 -24.63 -17.04 14.47
N GLU A 343 -25.17 -16.14 15.28
CA GLU A 343 -25.11 -14.68 15.05
C GLU A 343 -24.40 -13.98 16.21
N ASN A 344 -23.59 -12.97 15.89
CA ASN A 344 -22.94 -12.10 16.87
C ASN A 344 -23.95 -11.03 17.30
N CYS A 345 -24.56 -11.21 18.47
CA CYS A 345 -25.70 -10.40 18.92
C CYS A 345 -25.26 -9.10 19.58
N HIS A 346 -24.08 -9.07 20.20
CA HIS A 346 -23.47 -7.85 20.70
C HIS A 346 -21.95 -7.93 20.55
N TYR A 347 -21.45 -7.39 19.44
CA TYR A 347 -20.04 -7.24 19.13
C TYR A 347 -19.89 -6.23 17.98
N PRO A 348 -18.90 -5.32 17.99
CA PRO A 348 -18.07 -4.98 19.16
C PRO A 348 -18.91 -4.27 20.26
N GLY A 349 -18.39 -4.16 21.49
CA GLY A 349 -18.98 -3.27 22.51
C GLY A 349 -19.57 -3.93 23.77
N CYS A 350 -19.61 -5.26 23.87
CA CYS A 350 -20.09 -5.93 25.10
C CYS A 350 -19.00 -5.97 26.19
N THR A 351 -18.65 -4.81 26.77
CA THR A 351 -17.55 -4.67 27.75
C THR A 351 -17.97 -4.95 29.19
N MET A 352 -19.19 -4.57 29.58
CA MET A 352 -19.60 -4.55 31.00
C MET A 352 -20.45 -5.76 31.45
N ALA A 353 -21.23 -6.39 30.58
CA ALA A 353 -22.15 -7.45 30.98
C ALA A 353 -21.39 -8.72 31.39
N LEU A 354 -21.49 -9.21 32.62
CA LEU A 354 -20.75 -10.42 33.05
C LEU A 354 -21.33 -11.70 32.46
N SER A 355 -22.61 -11.66 32.10
CA SER A 355 -23.40 -12.76 31.54
C SER A 355 -24.27 -12.28 30.36
N PRO A 356 -24.78 -13.18 29.50
CA PRO A 356 -25.75 -12.81 28.47
C PRO A 356 -27.01 -12.12 29.02
N GLU A 357 -27.46 -12.49 30.23
CA GLU A 357 -28.62 -11.92 30.93
C GLU A 357 -28.45 -10.43 31.24
N GLU A 358 -27.23 -10.02 31.55
CA GLU A 358 -26.88 -8.63 31.84
C GLU A 358 -26.63 -7.80 30.56
N CYS A 359 -26.64 -8.45 29.40
CA CYS A 359 -26.35 -7.78 28.14
C CYS A 359 -27.49 -6.87 27.70
N GLU A 360 -27.17 -5.65 27.26
CA GLU A 360 -28.15 -4.63 26.89
C GLU A 360 -28.99 -5.02 25.67
N VAL A 361 -28.53 -5.98 24.87
CA VAL A 361 -29.28 -6.53 23.72
C VAL A 361 -30.36 -7.53 24.14
N MET A 362 -30.40 -7.91 25.42
CA MET A 362 -31.50 -8.68 25.98
C MET A 362 -32.59 -7.73 26.48
N ASP A 363 -33.83 -8.07 26.16
CA ASP A 363 -35.04 -7.40 26.62
C ASP A 363 -36.06 -8.46 27.00
N PHE A 364 -36.56 -8.42 28.24
CA PHE A 364 -37.47 -9.44 28.77
C PHE A 364 -37.01 -10.89 28.49
N SER A 365 -35.73 -11.18 28.76
CA SER A 365 -35.08 -12.48 28.55
C SER A 365 -35.00 -12.98 27.10
N HIS A 366 -35.23 -12.11 26.12
CA HIS A 366 -35.10 -12.42 24.69
C HIS A 366 -34.11 -11.46 24.02
N CYS A 367 -33.38 -11.96 23.03
CA CYS A 367 -32.47 -11.13 22.26
C CYS A 367 -33.24 -10.24 21.27
N THR A 368 -32.91 -8.95 21.23
CA THR A 368 -33.49 -8.00 20.27
C THR A 368 -32.74 -7.94 18.94
N VAL A 369 -31.58 -8.59 18.84
CA VAL A 369 -30.65 -8.47 17.70
C VAL A 369 -30.65 -9.68 16.78
N CYS A 370 -30.67 -10.91 17.31
CA CYS A 370 -30.61 -12.10 16.46
C CYS A 370 -31.90 -12.32 15.65
N THR A 371 -31.78 -12.99 14.50
CA THR A 371 -32.92 -13.27 13.60
C THR A 371 -34.08 -13.94 14.32
N GLY A 372 -33.78 -14.93 15.16
CA GLY A 372 -34.80 -15.73 15.84
C GLY A 372 -35.39 -15.08 17.09
N LYS A 373 -34.93 -13.88 17.48
CA LYS A 373 -35.22 -13.26 18.79
C LYS A 373 -35.14 -14.27 19.94
N CYS A 374 -34.08 -15.08 19.89
CA CYS A 374 -33.95 -16.28 20.71
C CYS A 374 -33.89 -15.93 22.21
N PRO A 375 -34.31 -16.86 23.10
CA PRO A 375 -34.20 -16.65 24.53
C PRO A 375 -32.74 -16.51 24.97
N VAL A 376 -32.50 -15.83 26.09
CA VAL A 376 -31.15 -15.62 26.63
C VAL A 376 -30.39 -16.94 26.86
N SER A 377 -31.09 -18.01 27.23
CA SER A 377 -30.51 -19.37 27.42
C SER A 377 -29.77 -19.95 26.21
N THR A 378 -30.02 -19.45 24.99
CA THR A 378 -29.32 -19.88 23.77
C THR A 378 -28.17 -18.96 23.39
N HIS A 379 -27.81 -18.04 24.29
CA HIS A 379 -26.72 -17.10 24.08
C HIS A 379 -25.57 -17.42 25.01
N VAL A 380 -24.36 -17.19 24.51
CA VAL A 380 -23.12 -17.35 25.27
C VAL A 380 -22.35 -16.05 25.20
N LYS A 381 -21.75 -15.66 26.33
CA LYS A 381 -20.71 -14.64 26.36
C LYS A 381 -19.38 -15.36 26.18
N ALA A 382 -18.69 -15.11 25.08
CA ALA A 382 -17.49 -15.85 24.72
C ALA A 382 -16.38 -14.92 24.23
N ASN A 383 -15.13 -15.38 24.34
CA ASN A 383 -13.94 -14.72 23.79
C ASN A 383 -13.73 -15.05 22.29
N TRP A 384 -14.79 -15.42 21.58
CA TRP A 384 -14.78 -15.72 20.16
C TRP A 384 -16.05 -15.16 19.51
N ARG A 385 -16.03 -15.01 18.18
CA ARG A 385 -17.18 -14.55 17.37
C ARG A 385 -17.39 -15.47 16.17
N TYR A 386 -18.61 -15.50 15.63
CA TYR A 386 -18.91 -16.18 14.37
C TYR A 386 -18.45 -15.34 13.17
N VAL A 387 -17.72 -15.93 12.24
CA VAL A 387 -17.29 -15.28 11.00
C VAL A 387 -17.57 -16.19 9.80
N ALA A 388 -18.10 -15.62 8.74
CA ALA A 388 -18.28 -16.32 7.47
C ALA A 388 -16.94 -16.41 6.73
N LYS A 389 -16.47 -17.63 6.46
CA LYS A 389 -15.25 -17.92 5.71
C LYS A 389 -15.55 -18.87 4.55
N THR A 390 -14.65 -18.92 3.59
CA THR A 390 -14.71 -19.86 2.48
C THR A 390 -13.66 -20.96 2.65
N LYS A 391 -14.05 -22.19 2.31
CA LYS A 391 -13.16 -23.35 2.32
C LYS A 391 -13.23 -24.05 0.97
N LYS A 392 -12.07 -24.37 0.40
CA LYS A 392 -12.00 -25.18 -0.82
C LYS A 392 -12.47 -26.59 -0.55
N VAL A 393 -13.48 -27.04 -1.28
CA VAL A 393 -14.02 -28.40 -1.19
C VAL A 393 -14.13 -29.00 -2.58
N GLN A 394 -13.71 -30.26 -2.70
CA GLN A 394 -13.93 -31.07 -3.90
C GLN A 394 -15.10 -32.02 -3.64
N ARG A 395 -16.16 -31.92 -4.44
CA ARG A 395 -17.31 -32.84 -4.39
C ARG A 395 -17.74 -33.25 -5.78
N THR A 396 -18.43 -34.38 -5.86
CA THR A 396 -19.05 -34.84 -7.09
C THR A 396 -20.34 -34.08 -7.39
N LYS A 397 -20.70 -34.04 -8.69
CA LYS A 397 -21.98 -33.47 -9.14
C LYS A 397 -23.20 -34.05 -8.42
N GLU A 398 -23.17 -35.35 -8.08
CA GLU A 398 -24.30 -36.00 -7.41
C GLU A 398 -24.38 -35.69 -5.92
N GLU A 399 -23.25 -35.42 -5.27
CA GLU A 399 -23.23 -34.91 -3.90
C GLU A 399 -23.86 -33.52 -3.81
N TYR A 400 -23.53 -32.62 -4.73
CA TYR A 400 -24.19 -31.32 -4.82
C TYR A 400 -25.69 -31.47 -5.13
N LYS A 401 -26.09 -32.36 -6.05
CA LYS A 401 -27.52 -32.61 -6.28
C LYS A 401 -28.23 -33.10 -5.03
N LYS A 402 -27.62 -33.96 -4.22
CA LYS A 402 -28.22 -34.43 -2.94
C LYS A 402 -28.36 -33.29 -1.93
N MET A 403 -27.35 -32.43 -1.80
CA MET A 403 -27.38 -31.28 -0.88
C MET A 403 -28.49 -30.28 -1.23
N TYR A 404 -28.63 -29.93 -2.51
CA TYR A 404 -29.65 -28.97 -2.97
C TYR A 404 -31.05 -29.60 -3.12
N LYS A 405 -31.17 -30.92 -3.35
CA LYS A 405 -32.46 -31.63 -3.33
C LYS A 405 -33.10 -31.66 -1.95
N LYS A 406 -32.32 -31.80 -0.86
CA LYS A 406 -32.86 -31.73 0.51
C LYS A 406 -33.50 -30.37 0.84
N LYS A 407 -33.12 -29.29 0.15
CA LYS A 407 -33.67 -27.94 0.32
C LYS A 407 -34.86 -27.62 -0.59
N ALA A 408 -35.09 -28.38 -1.66
CA ALA A 408 -36.12 -28.11 -2.67
C ALA A 408 -37.32 -29.07 -2.49
N SER A 409 -38.41 -28.57 -1.93
CA SER A 409 -39.68 -29.29 -1.88
C SER A 409 -40.32 -29.32 -3.29
N HIS A 410 -40.32 -30.49 -3.91
CA HIS A 410 -40.99 -30.86 -5.16
C HIS A 410 -40.44 -30.24 -6.48
N TYR A 411 -40.50 -31.07 -7.54
CA TYR A 411 -40.14 -30.87 -8.96
C TYR A 411 -38.75 -31.33 -9.45
N ASN A 412 -38.76 -32.03 -10.59
CA ASN A 412 -37.62 -32.48 -11.41
C ASN A 412 -36.85 -31.30 -12.07
N LEU A 413 -36.36 -30.36 -11.27
CA LEU A 413 -35.55 -29.24 -11.77
C LEU A 413 -34.08 -29.64 -11.94
N LYS A 414 -33.44 -29.12 -12.99
CA LYS A 414 -31.99 -29.31 -13.19
C LYS A 414 -31.24 -28.49 -12.13
N LEU A 415 -30.13 -29.01 -11.57
CA LEU A 415 -29.35 -28.35 -10.50
C LEU A 415 -29.02 -26.86 -10.80
N LEU A 416 -28.74 -26.54 -12.07
CA LEU A 416 -28.51 -25.15 -12.53
C LEU A 416 -29.71 -24.22 -12.31
N GLU A 417 -30.94 -24.72 -12.47
CA GLU A 417 -32.18 -23.94 -12.25
C GLU A 417 -32.41 -23.69 -10.77
N ILE A 418 -32.11 -24.68 -9.91
CA ILE A 418 -32.18 -24.55 -8.45
C ILE A 418 -31.22 -23.45 -7.98
N LEU A 419 -29.96 -23.52 -8.40
CA LEU A 419 -28.95 -22.49 -8.11
C LEU A 419 -29.36 -21.11 -8.64
N GLY A 420 -29.99 -21.06 -9.82
CA GLY A 420 -30.48 -19.82 -10.40
C GLY A 420 -31.59 -19.17 -9.56
N LYS A 421 -32.52 -19.96 -9.02
CA LYS A 421 -33.57 -19.49 -8.10
C LYS A 421 -32.97 -19.03 -6.77
N GLU A 422 -31.99 -19.78 -6.24
CA GLU A 422 -31.34 -19.44 -4.97
C GLU A 422 -30.54 -18.14 -5.06
N ILE A 423 -29.77 -17.92 -6.14
CA ILE A 423 -29.09 -16.63 -6.38
C ILE A 423 -30.10 -15.47 -6.46
N LYS A 424 -31.25 -15.65 -7.12
CA LYS A 424 -32.30 -14.62 -7.16
C LYS A 424 -32.88 -14.34 -5.77
N SER A 425 -33.15 -15.39 -4.99
CA SER A 425 -33.63 -15.25 -3.61
C SER A 425 -32.62 -14.52 -2.73
N LEU A 426 -31.34 -14.92 -2.78
CA LEU A 426 -30.26 -14.28 -2.03
C LEU A 426 -30.09 -12.81 -2.42
N LYS A 427 -30.23 -12.45 -3.71
CA LYS A 427 -30.21 -11.05 -4.15
C LYS A 427 -31.34 -10.23 -3.55
N SER A 428 -32.57 -10.77 -3.55
CA SER A 428 -33.72 -10.10 -2.93
C SER A 428 -33.53 -9.90 -1.42
N GLU A 429 -33.03 -10.93 -0.74
CA GLU A 429 -32.71 -10.88 0.70
C GLU A 429 -31.63 -9.83 1.00
N LYS A 430 -30.54 -9.79 0.20
CA LYS A 430 -29.49 -8.74 0.32
C LYS A 430 -30.10 -7.34 0.21
N THR A 431 -30.97 -7.11 -0.78
CA THR A 431 -31.62 -5.80 -0.95
C THR A 431 -32.47 -5.42 0.27
N GLN A 432 -33.18 -6.37 0.86
CA GLN A 432 -33.99 -6.13 2.04
C GLN A 432 -33.14 -5.86 3.29
N LEU A 433 -32.03 -6.59 3.47
CA LEU A 433 -31.08 -6.36 4.57
C LEU A 433 -30.46 -4.97 4.51
N ILE A 434 -30.01 -4.53 3.32
CA ILE A 434 -29.45 -3.18 3.10
C ILE A 434 -30.49 -2.10 3.44
N GLU A 435 -31.73 -2.27 2.99
CA GLU A 435 -32.80 -1.31 3.26
C GLU A 435 -33.14 -1.22 4.76
N ASN A 436 -33.14 -2.36 5.45
CA ASN A 436 -33.37 -2.40 6.90
C ASN A 436 -32.24 -1.72 7.67
N SER A 437 -30.98 -1.92 7.27
CA SER A 437 -29.83 -1.25 7.87
C SER A 437 -29.90 0.27 7.67
N PHE A 438 -30.25 0.74 6.48
CA PHE A 438 -30.44 2.16 6.19
C PHE A 438 -31.51 2.80 7.07
N LYS A 439 -32.68 2.17 7.19
CA LYS A 439 -33.76 2.68 8.06
C LYS A 439 -33.31 2.81 9.52
N LYS A 440 -32.53 1.84 10.01
CA LYS A 440 -31.96 1.86 11.36
C LYS A 440 -30.95 3.00 11.55
N VAL A 441 -30.08 3.25 10.57
CA VAL A 441 -29.10 4.35 10.62
C VAL A 441 -29.78 5.72 10.59
N VAL A 442 -30.75 5.93 9.70
CA VAL A 442 -31.44 7.23 9.58
C VAL A 442 -32.33 7.53 10.80
N SER A 443 -32.73 6.51 11.56
CA SER A 443 -33.46 6.68 12.82
C SER A 443 -32.58 7.06 14.03
N LEU A 444 -31.24 7.17 13.85
CA LEU A 444 -30.33 7.63 14.89
C LEU A 444 -30.46 9.15 15.10
N ASP A 445 -30.50 9.57 16.37
CA ASP A 445 -30.54 10.99 16.77
C ASP A 445 -29.18 11.70 16.50
N GLN A 446 -29.18 12.98 16.10
CA GLN A 446 -27.95 13.73 15.78
C GLN A 446 -26.99 13.90 16.97
N THR A 447 -27.49 13.87 18.20
CA THR A 447 -26.69 13.88 19.44
C THR A 447 -25.99 12.53 19.63
N VAL A 448 -26.57 11.44 19.11
CA VAL A 448 -26.05 10.06 19.18
C VAL A 448 -24.93 9.82 18.17
N LEU A 449 -24.99 10.44 16.99
CA LEU A 449 -23.92 10.42 15.99
C LEU A 449 -22.62 11.11 16.47
N LYS A 450 -22.72 11.98 17.49
CA LYS A 450 -21.58 12.62 18.15
C LYS A 450 -21.04 11.83 19.35
N VAL A 451 -21.84 10.94 19.93
CA VAL A 451 -21.56 10.28 21.22
C VAL A 451 -21.22 8.79 21.04
N CYS A 452 -21.69 8.12 19.99
CA CYS A 452 -21.47 6.68 19.81
C CYS A 452 -20.19 6.34 19.04
N SER A 453 -19.34 5.57 19.74
CA SER A 453 -18.15 4.81 19.38
C SER A 453 -18.02 4.31 17.94
N LEU A 454 -16.76 4.14 17.53
CA LEU A 454 -16.20 3.45 16.35
C LEU A 454 -17.10 2.45 15.61
N SER A 455 -17.91 1.67 16.31
CA SER A 455 -18.89 0.71 15.78
C SER A 455 -19.94 1.34 14.85
N THR A 456 -20.43 2.55 15.13
CA THR A 456 -21.46 3.21 14.31
C THR A 456 -20.89 3.64 12.95
N TYR A 457 -19.62 4.02 12.93
CA TYR A 457 -18.96 4.54 11.73
C TYR A 457 -18.44 3.42 10.81
N VAL A 458 -17.90 2.29 11.33
CA VAL A 458 -17.60 1.09 10.49
C VAL A 458 -18.81 0.71 9.65
N SER A 459 -19.99 0.84 10.24
CA SER A 459 -21.23 0.47 9.58
C SER A 459 -21.76 1.49 8.57
N LEU A 460 -21.41 2.77 8.71
CA LEU A 460 -21.81 3.82 7.77
C LEU A 460 -21.07 3.70 6.43
N ASP A 461 -19.74 3.50 6.45
CA ASP A 461 -18.95 3.30 5.22
C ASP A 461 -19.41 2.07 4.43
N PHE A 462 -19.66 0.96 5.13
CA PHE A 462 -20.19 -0.27 4.54
C PHE A 462 -21.55 -0.02 3.88
N LEU A 463 -22.45 0.71 4.55
CA LEU A 463 -23.78 1.00 3.98
C LEU A 463 -23.73 1.98 2.81
N ILE A 464 -22.81 2.96 2.82
CA ILE A 464 -22.58 3.86 1.69
C ILE A 464 -22.14 3.06 0.46
N GLU A 465 -21.17 2.14 0.61
CA GLU A 465 -20.73 1.24 -0.46
C GLU A 465 -21.90 0.38 -0.99
N LYS A 466 -22.70 -0.21 -0.10
CA LYS A 466 -23.83 -1.07 -0.51
C LYS A 466 -24.99 -0.29 -1.16
N MET A 467 -25.18 0.98 -0.82
CA MET A 467 -26.15 1.85 -1.50
C MET A 467 -25.65 2.29 -2.89
N GLU A 468 -24.35 2.50 -3.05
CA GLU A 468 -23.71 2.74 -4.34
C GLU A 468 -23.85 1.53 -5.27
N GLU A 469 -23.58 0.31 -4.78
CA GLU A 469 -23.77 -0.94 -5.54
C GLU A 469 -25.22 -1.12 -6.01
N LYS A 470 -26.20 -0.60 -5.27
CA LYS A 470 -27.63 -0.66 -5.59
C LYS A 470 -28.06 0.42 -6.60
N GLY A 471 -27.27 1.49 -6.75
CA GLY A 471 -27.60 2.64 -7.60
C GLY A 471 -28.64 3.60 -6.98
N ASP A 472 -28.80 3.59 -5.65
CA ASP A 472 -29.77 4.45 -4.92
C ASP A 472 -29.05 5.74 -4.44
N SER A 473 -28.79 6.65 -5.38
CA SER A 473 -27.98 7.86 -5.15
C SER A 473 -28.56 8.83 -4.11
N GLU A 474 -29.88 8.87 -3.95
CA GLU A 474 -30.55 9.73 -2.95
C GLU A 474 -30.26 9.25 -1.52
N LYS A 475 -30.41 7.94 -1.27
CA LYS A 475 -30.07 7.36 0.03
C LYS A 475 -28.57 7.39 0.32
N GLN A 476 -27.74 7.20 -0.71
CA GLN A 476 -26.30 7.35 -0.60
C GLN A 476 -25.92 8.76 -0.17
N GLN A 477 -26.45 9.80 -0.81
CA GLN A 477 -26.19 11.19 -0.46
C GLN A 477 -26.63 11.49 0.98
N LYS A 478 -27.80 10.98 1.40
CA LYS A 478 -28.27 11.13 2.78
C LYS A 478 -27.35 10.47 3.82
N LEU A 479 -26.79 9.29 3.51
CA LEU A 479 -25.78 8.65 4.37
C LEU A 479 -24.46 9.43 4.37
N GLN A 480 -24.06 10.02 3.24
CA GLN A 480 -22.87 10.87 3.14
C GLN A 480 -23.02 12.19 3.90
N GLU A 481 -24.22 12.76 3.93
CA GLU A 481 -24.53 13.93 4.77
C GLU A 481 -24.45 13.59 6.26
N ILE A 482 -24.95 12.42 6.66
CA ILE A 482 -24.79 11.89 8.02
C ILE A 482 -23.30 11.68 8.33
N ASP A 483 -22.54 11.07 7.42
CA ASP A 483 -21.08 10.87 7.53
C ASP A 483 -20.29 12.20 7.60
N HIS A 484 -20.75 13.25 6.93
CA HIS A 484 -20.13 14.57 6.98
C HIS A 484 -20.43 15.34 8.28
N GLN A 485 -21.55 15.03 8.93
CA GLN A 485 -21.96 15.61 10.22
C GLN A 485 -21.31 14.93 11.43
N MET A 486 -20.65 13.78 11.24
CA MET A 486 -19.90 13.08 12.29
C MET A 486 -18.50 13.68 12.50
N ASP A 487 -18.01 13.61 13.74
CA ASP A 487 -16.73 14.22 14.16
C ASP A 487 -15.51 13.67 13.40
N GLY A 488 -14.62 14.57 12.98
CA GLY A 488 -13.41 14.30 12.21
C GLY A 488 -12.35 13.48 12.95
N GLY A 489 -12.39 13.47 14.29
CA GLY A 489 -11.51 12.64 15.12
C GLY A 489 -11.74 11.14 14.92
N VAL A 490 -13.00 10.69 14.82
CA VAL A 490 -13.36 9.27 14.62
C VAL A 490 -13.08 8.80 13.18
N LYS A 491 -13.19 9.72 12.21
CA LYS A 491 -12.85 9.53 10.78
C LYS A 491 -11.35 9.29 10.56
N ALA A 492 -10.50 9.86 11.42
CA ALA A 492 -9.08 9.53 11.47
C ALA A 492 -8.83 8.10 11.98
N LEU A 493 -9.58 7.67 13.00
CA LEU A 493 -9.47 6.34 13.64
C LEU A 493 -10.02 5.16 12.84
N LEU A 494 -10.96 5.34 11.92
CA LEU A 494 -11.48 4.23 11.11
C LEU A 494 -10.61 3.86 9.91
N ASN A 495 -9.64 4.70 9.60
CA ASN A 495 -8.47 4.26 8.85
C ASN A 495 -7.53 3.38 9.68
N CYS A 496 -7.66 3.34 11.02
CA CYS A 496 -6.85 2.50 11.91
C CYS A 496 -7.49 1.12 12.17
N ASN A 497 -8.80 1.02 12.40
CA ASN A 497 -9.42 -0.23 12.91
C ASN A 497 -9.57 -1.43 11.95
N ASN A 498 -9.00 -1.37 10.74
CA ASN A 498 -8.83 -2.57 9.89
C ASN A 498 -7.41 -3.16 9.93
N ASN A 499 -6.50 -2.65 10.75
CA ASN A 499 -5.28 -3.36 11.16
C ASN A 499 -4.93 -2.94 12.61
N SER A 500 -4.50 -3.89 13.45
CA SER A 500 -4.05 -3.68 14.83
C SER A 500 -3.32 -2.35 15.11
N PRO A 501 -3.54 -1.67 16.26
CA PRO A 501 -2.86 -0.44 16.63
C PRO A 501 -1.46 -0.76 17.16
N GLN A 502 -0.54 -0.95 16.24
CA GLN A 502 0.57 -0.03 16.24
C GLN A 502 0.27 0.87 15.05
N GLU A 503 0.34 2.19 15.26
CA GLU A 503 0.90 3.18 14.33
C GLU A 503 0.00 4.30 13.76
N ILE A 504 0.49 5.53 13.93
CA ILE A 504 0.24 6.69 13.05
C ILE A 504 1.09 6.59 11.75
N PHE A 505 1.65 5.42 11.52
CA PHE A 505 2.56 5.02 10.48
C PHE A 505 2.16 3.60 10.01
N PRO A 506 2.80 3.01 9.02
CA PRO A 506 2.48 1.64 8.56
C PRO A 506 3.52 0.59 9.01
N SER A 507 3.08 -0.60 9.44
CA SER A 507 3.82 -1.63 10.23
C SER A 507 5.30 -1.32 10.48
N ARG A 508 5.86 -0.89 11.61
CA ARG A 508 7.24 -0.36 11.57
C ARG A 508 8.19 -0.94 12.60
N ASP A 509 9.41 -1.21 12.14
CA ASP A 509 10.49 -1.72 12.97
C ASP A 509 11.58 -0.63 13.11
N LEU A 510 12.02 -0.35 14.33
CA LEU A 510 13.07 0.64 14.58
C LEU A 510 14.41 0.11 14.02
N ILE A 511 15.00 0.84 13.08
CA ILE A 511 16.32 0.52 12.52
C ILE A 511 17.42 1.19 13.35
N ARG A 512 17.25 2.49 13.62
CA ARG A 512 18.25 3.31 14.32
C ARG A 512 17.58 4.29 15.26
N SER A 513 17.94 4.22 16.54
CA SER A 513 17.63 5.25 17.54
C SER A 513 18.52 6.48 17.33
N GLY A 514 17.98 7.69 17.45
CA GLY A 514 18.74 8.94 17.30
C GLY A 514 17.89 10.11 16.84
N CYS A 515 18.53 11.20 16.41
CA CYS A 515 17.86 12.37 15.82
C CYS A 515 18.23 12.49 14.34
N PRO A 516 17.37 12.05 13.39
CA PRO A 516 16.06 11.43 13.62
C PRO A 516 16.13 9.92 13.90
N ALA A 517 15.07 9.42 14.53
CA ALA A 517 14.85 7.98 14.70
C ALA A 517 14.36 7.40 13.36
N VAL A 518 15.03 6.35 12.88
CA VAL A 518 14.76 5.77 11.56
C VAL A 518 13.98 4.47 11.72
N TYR A 519 12.83 4.38 11.04
CA TYR A 519 11.90 3.26 11.10
C TYR A 519 11.75 2.59 9.73
N GLN A 520 11.85 1.27 9.66
CA GLN A 520 11.51 0.48 8.48
C GLN A 520 9.99 0.35 8.39
N LEU A 521 9.38 0.74 7.26
CA LEU A 521 7.97 0.51 6.98
C LEU A 521 7.76 -0.93 6.50
N LYS A 522 6.79 -1.61 7.10
CA LYS A 522 6.27 -2.90 6.66
C LYS A 522 5.22 -2.61 5.62
N THR A 523 5.33 -3.40 4.58
CA THR A 523 4.55 -3.26 3.38
C THR A 523 3.82 -4.56 3.13
N LYS A 524 2.60 -4.48 2.60
CA LYS A 524 1.91 -5.66 2.09
C LYS A 524 2.57 -6.04 0.77
N LYS A 525 3.43 -7.05 0.81
CA LYS A 525 4.12 -7.59 -0.37
C LYS A 525 3.19 -8.51 -1.15
N LYS A 526 2.90 -8.15 -2.39
CA LYS A 526 2.18 -8.97 -3.36
C LYS A 526 3.06 -9.21 -4.58
N VAL A 527 3.33 -10.48 -4.86
CA VAL A 527 3.98 -10.88 -6.12
C VAL A 527 2.88 -11.07 -7.16
N PHE A 528 3.00 -10.43 -8.33
CA PHE A 528 2.09 -10.62 -9.46
C PHE A 528 2.90 -10.89 -10.73
N GLY A 529 2.75 -12.09 -11.29
CA GLY A 529 3.65 -12.58 -12.32
C GLY A 529 5.07 -12.62 -11.79
N THR A 530 5.93 -11.79 -12.36
CA THR A 530 7.36 -11.68 -12.08
C THR A 530 7.72 -10.41 -11.29
N LEU A 531 6.74 -9.54 -11.04
CA LEU A 531 6.91 -8.22 -10.44
C LEU A 531 6.50 -8.23 -8.97
N THR A 532 7.16 -7.37 -8.19
CA THR A 532 6.84 -7.19 -6.76
C THR A 532 6.10 -5.88 -6.56
N ARG A 533 4.96 -5.93 -5.87
CA ARG A 533 4.21 -4.77 -5.42
C ARG A 533 4.27 -4.68 -3.90
N LEU A 534 4.71 -3.53 -3.40
CA LEU A 534 4.77 -3.22 -1.98
C LEU A 534 3.74 -2.13 -1.69
N THR A 535 2.71 -2.46 -0.92
CA THR A 535 1.63 -1.52 -0.62
C THR A 535 1.68 -1.08 0.83
N VAL A 536 1.56 0.22 1.01
CA VAL A 536 1.46 0.92 2.28
C VAL A 536 0.11 1.63 2.33
N GLY A 537 -0.65 1.41 3.41
CA GLY A 537 -2.00 1.94 3.57
C GLY A 537 -3.05 1.29 2.66
N THR A 538 -4.22 1.91 2.55
CA THR A 538 -5.39 1.41 1.81
C THR A 538 -5.84 2.41 0.74
N ARG A 539 -6.08 1.92 -0.49
CA ARG A 539 -6.46 2.77 -1.63
C ARG A 539 -7.89 3.28 -1.47
N LYS A 540 -8.08 4.59 -1.41
CA LYS A 540 -9.40 5.26 -1.46
C LYS A 540 -9.81 5.47 -2.92
N ARG A 541 -10.93 4.89 -3.36
CA ARG A 541 -11.36 4.93 -4.79
C ARG A 541 -11.75 6.33 -5.27
N ASN A 542 -12.18 7.20 -4.35
CA ASN A 542 -12.55 8.59 -4.62
C ASN A 542 -11.34 9.55 -4.64
N LYS A 543 -10.12 9.08 -4.35
CA LYS A 543 -8.92 9.89 -4.38
C LYS A 543 -8.11 9.62 -5.65
N PRO A 544 -7.61 10.67 -6.33
CA PRO A 544 -6.74 10.49 -7.48
C PRO A 544 -5.44 9.79 -7.08
N ASN A 545 -4.82 9.06 -8.02
CA ASN A 545 -3.53 8.39 -7.82
C ASN A 545 -2.57 8.80 -8.93
N LYS A 546 -1.37 9.26 -8.55
CA LYS A 546 -0.32 9.70 -9.47
C LYS A 546 0.77 8.62 -9.56
N THR A 547 1.13 8.26 -10.78
CA THR A 547 2.11 7.20 -11.07
C THR A 547 3.42 7.79 -11.59
N ILE A 548 4.53 7.45 -10.96
CA ILE A 548 5.88 7.95 -11.25
C ILE A 548 6.78 6.76 -11.57
N LEU A 549 7.56 6.84 -12.63
CA LEU A 549 8.64 5.89 -12.93
C LEU A 549 9.99 6.53 -12.62
N LEU A 550 10.84 5.88 -11.83
CA LEU A 550 12.19 6.37 -11.50
C LEU A 550 13.26 5.56 -12.24
N VAL A 551 14.18 6.27 -12.90
CA VAL A 551 15.25 5.68 -13.71
C VAL A 551 16.56 6.43 -13.46
N GLY A 552 17.64 5.68 -13.27
CA GLY A 552 18.97 6.26 -13.07
C GLY A 552 20.01 5.18 -12.75
N GLU A 553 21.29 5.57 -12.75
CA GLU A 553 22.40 4.66 -12.44
C GLU A 553 22.36 4.13 -10.99
N THR A 554 23.12 3.07 -10.71
CA THR A 554 23.36 2.61 -9.33
C THR A 554 23.99 3.72 -8.51
N GLY A 555 23.48 3.95 -7.31
CA GLY A 555 23.98 4.99 -6.41
C GLY A 555 23.53 6.41 -6.76
N ALA A 556 22.69 6.63 -7.78
CA ALA A 556 22.13 7.95 -8.11
C ALA A 556 21.19 8.54 -7.04
N GLY A 557 20.86 7.80 -5.98
CA GLY A 557 19.98 8.25 -4.91
C GLY A 557 18.48 7.97 -5.14
N LYS A 558 18.14 6.96 -5.98
CA LYS A 558 16.74 6.55 -6.23
C LYS A 558 16.02 6.09 -4.96
N SER A 559 16.60 5.14 -4.23
CA SER A 559 16.06 4.63 -2.96
C SER A 559 15.84 5.75 -1.94
N THR A 560 16.83 6.63 -1.79
CA THR A 560 16.77 7.78 -0.90
C THR A 560 15.67 8.77 -1.31
N LEU A 561 15.49 8.99 -2.62
CA LEU A 561 14.41 9.83 -3.15
C LEU A 561 13.03 9.19 -2.94
N ILE A 562 12.90 7.87 -3.07
CA ILE A 562 11.65 7.15 -2.75
C ILE A 562 11.31 7.36 -1.28
N ASN A 563 12.27 7.14 -0.38
CA ASN A 563 12.08 7.37 1.05
C ASN A 563 11.66 8.83 1.32
N ALA A 564 12.30 9.82 0.68
CA ALA A 564 11.91 11.23 0.81
C ALA A 564 10.47 11.51 0.30
N LEU A 565 10.08 10.95 -0.84
CA LEU A 565 8.72 11.06 -1.37
C LEU A 565 7.67 10.41 -0.46
N VAL A 566 7.99 9.27 0.16
CA VAL A 566 7.12 8.59 1.12
C VAL A 566 6.93 9.44 2.38
N ASN A 567 8.02 9.92 2.99
CA ASN A 567 7.95 10.81 4.15
C ASN A 567 7.15 12.08 3.85
N TYR A 568 7.38 12.68 2.66
CA TYR A 568 6.63 13.84 2.20
C TYR A 568 5.13 13.55 2.06
N ALA A 569 4.77 12.43 1.42
CA ALA A 569 3.37 12.03 1.26
C ALA A 569 2.69 11.81 2.62
N MET A 570 3.42 11.27 3.59
CA MET A 570 2.93 10.98 4.94
C MET A 570 2.86 12.21 5.85
N GLY A 571 3.42 13.35 5.42
CA GLY A 571 3.39 14.60 6.18
C GLY A 571 4.48 14.73 7.23
N VAL A 572 5.57 13.95 7.11
CA VAL A 572 6.70 14.02 8.04
C VAL A 572 7.49 15.31 7.81
N THR A 573 7.73 16.05 8.87
CA THR A 573 8.53 17.27 8.87
C THR A 573 9.90 17.07 9.51
N PHE A 574 10.78 18.04 9.31
CA PHE A 574 12.09 18.03 9.96
C PHE A 574 11.95 18.04 11.49
N GLU A 575 10.95 18.73 12.03
CA GLU A 575 10.72 18.89 13.47
C GLU A 575 10.29 17.60 14.16
N ASP A 576 9.68 16.66 13.44
CA ASP A 576 9.19 15.39 14.00
C ASP A 576 10.31 14.49 14.56
N LYS A 577 11.56 14.71 14.13
CA LYS A 577 12.73 13.90 14.51
C LYS A 577 12.54 12.40 14.25
N ILE A 578 11.73 12.05 13.25
CA ILE A 578 11.53 10.69 12.77
C ILE A 578 11.78 10.61 11.27
N TRP A 579 12.14 9.44 10.78
CA TRP A 579 12.30 9.18 9.35
C TRP A 579 11.83 7.77 9.01
N PHE A 580 11.04 7.63 7.94
CA PHE A 580 10.59 6.35 7.43
C PHE A 580 11.41 5.85 6.26
N GLN A 581 11.68 4.56 6.29
CA GLN A 581 12.40 3.85 5.25
C GLN A 581 11.48 2.78 4.67
N ILE A 582 11.11 2.91 3.39
CA ILE A 582 10.36 1.87 2.67
C ILE A 582 11.30 1.00 1.83
N VAL A 583 12.43 1.56 1.40
CA VAL A 583 13.50 0.86 0.68
C VAL A 583 14.69 0.69 1.62
N GLU A 584 15.03 -0.54 1.97
CA GLU A 584 16.16 -0.88 2.84
C GLU A 584 17.50 -0.45 2.21
N ASP A 585 18.30 0.30 2.97
CA ASP A 585 19.72 0.55 2.68
C ASP A 585 20.52 -0.61 3.27
N GLU A 586 20.54 -1.77 2.61
CA GLU A 586 21.46 -2.82 3.02
C GLU A 586 22.91 -2.32 2.82
N ASN A 587 23.74 -2.47 3.87
CA ASN A 587 25.20 -2.25 3.89
C ASN A 587 25.99 -3.19 2.95
N ARG A 588 25.42 -3.61 1.81
CA ARG A 588 26.19 -4.26 0.74
C ARG A 588 26.97 -3.18 0.00
N ARG A 589 28.24 -3.49 -0.30
CA ARG A 589 29.20 -2.60 -0.97
C ARG A 589 28.50 -1.83 -2.10
N GLN A 590 28.74 -0.51 -2.21
CA GLN A 590 28.19 0.45 -3.21
C GLN A 590 28.38 0.06 -4.70
N ILE A 591 28.84 -1.16 -4.98
CA ILE A 591 29.27 -1.72 -6.25
C ILE A 591 28.17 -2.58 -6.90
N GLU A 592 27.15 -3.02 -6.14
CA GLU A 592 26.00 -3.81 -6.64
C GLU A 592 24.68 -3.06 -6.42
N SER A 593 23.76 -3.07 -7.38
CA SER A 593 22.49 -2.33 -7.21
C SER A 593 21.62 -2.94 -6.12
N GLN A 594 21.23 -2.11 -5.15
CA GLN A 594 20.37 -2.47 -4.01
C GLN A 594 19.00 -3.06 -4.43
N THR A 595 18.40 -2.59 -5.53
CA THR A 595 17.14 -3.16 -6.07
C THR A 595 17.44 -4.28 -7.08
N SER A 596 17.03 -5.52 -6.81
CA SER A 596 17.35 -6.67 -7.68
C SER A 596 16.43 -6.83 -8.90
N ASP A 597 15.21 -6.30 -8.86
CA ASP A 597 14.19 -6.37 -9.92
C ASP A 597 13.29 -5.12 -9.88
N VAL A 598 12.36 -4.94 -10.84
CA VAL A 598 11.42 -3.80 -10.84
C VAL A 598 10.41 -3.94 -9.69
N ILE A 599 10.30 -2.91 -8.85
CA ILE A 599 9.40 -2.88 -7.68
C ILE A 599 8.39 -1.74 -7.82
N VAL A 600 7.12 -2.03 -7.54
CA VAL A 600 6.04 -1.04 -7.53
C VAL A 600 5.67 -0.72 -6.09
N TYR A 601 5.99 0.48 -5.63
CA TYR A 601 5.59 1.02 -4.34
C TYR A 601 4.26 1.73 -4.46
N GLN A 602 3.30 1.38 -3.62
CA GLN A 602 1.98 2.01 -3.55
C GLN A 602 1.79 2.63 -2.18
N ILE A 603 1.63 3.94 -2.16
CA ILE A 603 1.50 4.75 -0.95
C ILE A 603 0.10 5.34 -0.94
N PHE A 604 -0.77 4.78 -0.11
CA PHE A 604 -2.19 5.09 -0.06
C PHE A 604 -2.63 5.52 1.34
N GLY A 605 -3.73 6.26 1.43
CA GLY A 605 -4.35 6.64 2.70
C GLY A 605 -3.76 7.89 3.36
N PHE A 606 -2.77 8.52 2.75
CA PHE A 606 -2.15 9.78 3.22
C PHE A 606 -2.64 11.02 2.46
N GLU A 607 -3.71 10.90 1.66
CA GLU A 607 -4.27 12.03 0.93
C GLU A 607 -4.85 13.06 1.91
N GLY A 608 -4.50 14.34 1.71
CA GLY A 608 -4.87 15.44 2.59
C GLY A 608 -3.88 15.74 3.71
N LYS A 609 -2.76 15.00 3.80
CA LYS A 609 -1.57 15.44 4.56
C LYS A 609 -0.84 16.50 3.74
N THR A 610 0.18 16.09 2.99
CA THR A 610 0.90 17.01 2.09
C THR A 610 0.41 16.94 0.66
N LEU A 611 -0.14 15.78 0.24
CA LEU A 611 -0.57 15.52 -1.13
C LEU A 611 -2.09 15.36 -1.22
N PRO A 612 -2.76 15.92 -2.26
CA PRO A 612 -4.20 15.69 -2.48
C PRO A 612 -4.50 14.35 -3.18
N PHE A 613 -3.47 13.57 -3.52
CA PHE A 613 -3.54 12.30 -4.25
C PHE A 613 -2.66 11.22 -3.61
N SER A 614 -2.99 9.96 -3.91
CA SER A 614 -2.16 8.78 -3.65
C SER A 614 -0.96 8.70 -4.60
N LEU A 615 0.12 8.03 -4.19
CA LEU A 615 1.31 7.82 -5.01
C LEU A 615 1.52 6.36 -5.38
N THR A 616 1.87 6.12 -6.64
CA THR A 616 2.43 4.85 -7.12
C THR A 616 3.79 5.12 -7.74
N ILE A 617 4.86 4.53 -7.20
CA ILE A 617 6.23 4.73 -7.66
C ILE A 617 6.75 3.40 -8.21
N ILE A 618 7.19 3.41 -9.46
CA ILE A 618 7.85 2.29 -10.12
C ILE A 618 9.35 2.52 -10.00
N ASP A 619 10.01 1.71 -9.17
CA ASP A 619 11.45 1.71 -9.01
C ASP A 619 12.08 0.71 -9.96
N THR A 620 13.15 1.14 -10.63
CA THR A 620 13.95 0.30 -11.51
C THR A 620 15.31 0.03 -10.86
N PRO A 621 15.89 -1.17 -11.03
CA PRO A 621 17.28 -1.41 -10.68
C PRO A 621 18.20 -0.34 -11.28
N GLY A 622 19.38 -0.14 -10.69
CA GLY A 622 20.40 0.72 -11.30
C GLY A 622 20.73 0.23 -12.70
N TYR A 623 20.36 1.01 -13.72
CA TYR A 623 20.68 0.65 -15.10
C TYR A 623 22.21 0.70 -15.31
N GLY A 624 22.72 -0.22 -16.13
CA GLY A 624 24.14 -0.32 -16.43
C GLY A 624 25.03 -0.72 -15.25
N ASP A 625 24.50 -1.40 -14.22
CA ASP A 625 25.22 -1.93 -13.05
C ASP A 625 26.34 -2.94 -13.43
N THR A 626 27.19 -3.35 -12.48
CA THR A 626 28.30 -4.30 -12.70
C THR A 626 27.88 -5.66 -13.26
N ARG A 627 26.57 -5.97 -13.21
CA ARG A 627 25.93 -7.17 -13.76
C ARG A 627 25.70 -7.12 -15.28
N GLY A 628 25.93 -5.98 -15.93
CA GLY A 628 25.97 -5.84 -17.39
C GLY A 628 24.62 -5.58 -18.07
N ILE A 629 24.70 -5.30 -19.37
CA ILE A 629 23.58 -4.89 -20.26
C ILE A 629 22.47 -5.93 -20.34
N GLU A 630 22.79 -7.21 -20.15
CA GLU A 630 21.82 -8.31 -20.12
C GLU A 630 20.74 -8.09 -19.06
N ARG A 631 21.10 -7.45 -17.94
CA ARG A 631 20.15 -7.09 -16.89
C ARG A 631 19.21 -5.95 -17.31
N ASP A 632 19.71 -4.97 -18.06
CA ASP A 632 18.92 -3.83 -18.54
C ASP A 632 17.82 -4.29 -19.52
N VAL A 633 18.08 -5.35 -20.26
CA VAL A 633 17.07 -5.97 -21.12
C VAL A 633 15.98 -6.68 -20.30
N ILE A 634 16.34 -7.38 -19.22
CA ILE A 634 15.36 -7.97 -18.29
C ILE A 634 14.50 -6.87 -17.66
N VAL A 635 15.08 -5.73 -17.28
CA VAL A 635 14.31 -4.59 -16.75
C VAL A 635 13.32 -4.06 -17.78
N SER A 636 13.73 -3.97 -19.05
CA SER A 636 12.84 -3.56 -20.15
C SER A 636 11.67 -4.53 -20.35
N GLU A 637 11.92 -5.84 -20.30
CA GLU A 637 10.87 -6.88 -20.36
C GLU A 637 9.90 -6.76 -19.17
N ARG A 638 10.42 -6.53 -17.96
CA ARG A 638 9.61 -6.35 -16.74
C ARG A 638 8.70 -5.12 -16.82
N LEU A 639 9.22 -4.02 -17.34
CA LEU A 639 8.41 -2.81 -17.58
C LEU A 639 7.33 -3.06 -18.64
N PHE A 640 7.65 -3.80 -19.71
CA PHE A 640 6.65 -4.19 -20.70
C PHE A 640 5.55 -5.08 -20.10
N GLU A 641 5.90 -6.09 -19.29
CA GLU A 641 4.95 -6.92 -18.56
C GLU A 641 4.05 -6.08 -17.63
N LEU A 642 4.61 -5.05 -16.98
CA LEU A 642 3.89 -4.14 -16.10
C LEU A 642 2.87 -3.29 -16.86
N PHE A 643 3.22 -2.78 -18.03
CA PHE A 643 2.35 -1.89 -18.82
C PHE A 643 1.24 -2.65 -19.55
N ARG A 644 1.49 -3.91 -19.91
CA ARG A 644 0.51 -4.75 -20.64
C ARG A 644 -0.53 -5.41 -19.73
N SER A 645 -0.22 -5.62 -18.46
CA SER A 645 -1.10 -6.38 -17.56
C SER A 645 -2.42 -5.65 -17.28
N GLU A 646 -3.54 -6.38 -17.27
CA GLU A 646 -4.85 -5.85 -16.86
C GLU A 646 -4.84 -5.30 -15.42
N HIS A 647 -4.03 -5.90 -14.54
CA HIS A 647 -3.80 -5.43 -13.17
C HIS A 647 -2.53 -4.56 -13.03
N GLY A 648 -1.95 -4.17 -14.16
CA GLY A 648 -0.72 -3.40 -14.31
C GLY A 648 -0.91 -1.89 -14.19
N ILE A 649 -0.01 -1.14 -14.82
CA ILE A 649 -0.06 0.33 -14.89
C ILE A 649 -0.49 0.73 -16.30
N GLN A 650 -1.58 1.51 -16.39
CA GLN A 650 -2.12 1.98 -17.67
C GLN A 650 -1.74 3.44 -17.99
N GLU A 651 -1.40 4.22 -16.96
CA GLU A 651 -1.14 5.65 -17.06
C GLU A 651 0.08 6.07 -16.24
N LEU A 652 0.91 6.94 -16.82
CA LEU A 652 2.06 7.59 -16.17
C LEU A 652 1.85 9.09 -16.05
N HIS A 653 2.25 9.64 -14.92
CA HIS A 653 2.22 11.08 -14.66
C HIS A 653 3.59 11.71 -14.80
N ALA A 654 4.65 11.00 -14.41
CA ALA A 654 6.02 11.43 -14.64
C ALA A 654 6.99 10.26 -14.84
N VAL A 655 8.05 10.52 -15.60
CA VAL A 655 9.26 9.70 -15.66
C VAL A 655 10.41 10.54 -15.13
N GLY A 656 10.94 10.17 -13.97
CA GLY A 656 12.02 10.86 -13.28
C GLY A 656 13.38 10.30 -13.66
N LEU A 657 14.18 11.10 -14.35
CA LEU A 657 15.60 10.83 -14.62
C LEU A 657 16.43 11.23 -13.41
N VAL A 658 16.81 10.26 -12.57
CA VAL A 658 17.51 10.48 -11.30
C VAL A 658 19.01 10.58 -11.54
N VAL A 659 19.61 11.72 -11.19
CA VAL A 659 21.02 12.05 -11.43
C VAL A 659 21.62 12.81 -10.25
N LYS A 660 22.91 12.60 -9.96
CA LYS A 660 23.62 13.38 -8.94
C LYS A 660 23.94 14.78 -9.44
N SER A 661 23.93 15.78 -8.55
CA SER A 661 24.32 17.15 -8.87
C SER A 661 25.79 17.32 -9.24
N SER A 662 26.66 16.37 -8.87
CA SER A 662 28.09 16.37 -9.21
C SER A 662 28.39 15.95 -10.65
N VAL A 663 27.37 15.58 -11.42
CA VAL A 663 27.52 15.17 -12.82
C VAL A 663 27.72 16.41 -13.68
N ASN A 664 28.97 16.67 -14.06
CA ASN A 664 29.35 17.82 -14.90
C ASN A 664 29.28 17.48 -16.41
N ARG A 665 29.23 16.20 -16.77
CA ARG A 665 29.08 15.67 -18.12
C ARG A 665 28.31 14.35 -18.05
N LEU A 666 27.39 14.13 -18.99
CA LEU A 666 26.78 12.81 -19.13
C LEU A 666 27.85 11.84 -19.64
N SER A 667 28.21 10.86 -18.81
CA SER A 667 29.04 9.75 -19.25
C SER A 667 28.33 8.94 -20.32
N ASP A 668 29.08 8.23 -21.16
CA ASP A 668 28.54 7.29 -22.14
C ASP A 668 27.57 6.30 -21.49
N ARG A 669 27.87 5.91 -20.25
CA ARG A 669 27.00 5.08 -19.41
C ARG A 669 25.68 5.77 -19.09
N LEU A 670 25.67 6.99 -18.53
CA LEU A 670 24.41 7.70 -18.21
C LEU A 670 23.57 7.99 -19.46
N LYS A 671 24.22 8.33 -20.57
CA LYS A 671 23.57 8.56 -21.86
C LYS A 671 22.91 7.28 -22.38
N TYR A 672 23.63 6.16 -22.32
CA TYR A 672 23.10 4.83 -22.63
C TYR A 672 21.85 4.49 -21.80
N ILE A 673 21.87 4.77 -20.50
CA ILE A 673 20.75 4.50 -19.59
C ILE A 673 19.51 5.28 -20.05
N PHE A 674 19.66 6.58 -20.30
CA PHE A 674 18.56 7.43 -20.73
C PHE A 674 18.04 7.02 -22.11
N ASP A 675 18.92 6.75 -23.07
CA ASP A 675 18.51 6.31 -24.40
C ASP A 675 17.78 4.96 -24.34
N SER A 676 18.26 4.02 -23.51
CA SER A 676 17.62 2.70 -23.33
C SER A 676 16.20 2.84 -22.78
N VAL A 677 16.01 3.66 -21.75
CA VAL A 677 14.67 3.89 -21.17
C VAL A 677 13.77 4.69 -22.11
N MET A 678 14.28 5.74 -22.75
CA MET A 678 13.50 6.52 -23.72
C MET A 678 13.03 5.67 -24.89
N SER A 679 13.80 4.65 -25.27
CA SER A 679 13.44 3.75 -26.36
C SER A 679 12.21 2.88 -26.09
N LEU A 680 11.83 2.73 -24.81
CA LEU A 680 10.65 1.99 -24.39
C LEU A 680 9.35 2.76 -24.65
N PHE A 681 9.40 4.10 -24.67
CA PHE A 681 8.21 4.93 -24.66
C PHE A 681 7.81 5.47 -26.03
N GLY A 682 6.51 5.72 -26.17
CA GLY A 682 5.96 6.56 -27.23
C GLY A 682 6.40 8.02 -27.11
N LYS A 683 6.44 8.74 -28.24
CA LYS A 683 6.83 10.17 -28.27
C LYS A 683 5.90 11.08 -27.46
N ASP A 684 4.71 10.62 -27.11
CA ASP A 684 3.70 11.33 -26.33
C ASP A 684 4.08 11.52 -24.85
N ILE A 685 5.03 10.73 -24.32
CA ILE A 685 5.50 10.84 -22.94
C ILE A 685 6.48 12.01 -22.72
N GLU A 686 7.02 12.63 -23.78
CA GLU A 686 8.17 13.57 -23.69
C GLU A 686 7.96 14.68 -22.65
N LYS A 687 6.75 15.23 -22.57
CA LYS A 687 6.37 16.30 -21.64
C LYS A 687 6.22 15.85 -20.18
N ASN A 688 6.26 14.56 -19.92
CA ASN A 688 6.17 13.95 -18.59
C ASN A 688 7.55 13.50 -18.07
N ILE A 689 8.60 13.58 -18.89
CA ILE A 689 9.98 13.24 -18.48
C ILE A 689 10.62 14.45 -17.82
N VAL A 690 11.15 14.30 -16.61
CA VAL A 690 11.81 15.38 -15.84
C VAL A 690 13.10 14.91 -15.18
N ALA A 691 14.03 15.84 -14.90
CA ALA A 691 15.26 15.54 -14.18
C ALA A 691 15.06 15.66 -12.66
N LEU A 692 15.44 14.62 -11.91
CA LEU A 692 15.40 14.59 -10.45
C LEU A 692 16.84 14.57 -9.92
N VAL A 693 17.33 15.73 -9.50
CA VAL A 693 18.75 15.96 -9.18
C VAL A 693 19.00 15.75 -7.70
N THR A 694 19.68 14.66 -7.34
CA THR A 694 20.00 14.27 -5.96
C THR A 694 21.36 14.83 -5.52
N HIS A 695 21.64 14.78 -4.22
CA HIS A 695 22.87 15.29 -3.58
C HIS A 695 23.08 16.80 -3.82
N SER A 696 22.01 17.54 -4.12
CA SER A 696 22.07 18.94 -4.48
C SER A 696 22.36 19.83 -3.28
N ASN A 697 23.17 20.87 -3.51
CA ASN A 697 23.38 21.97 -2.58
C ASN A 697 22.37 23.12 -2.78
N GLY A 698 21.32 22.91 -3.59
CA GLY A 698 20.28 23.89 -3.86
C GLY A 698 20.63 24.93 -4.93
N ARG A 699 21.87 24.94 -5.45
CA ARG A 699 22.25 25.82 -6.57
C ARG A 699 21.72 25.27 -7.90
N LYS A 700 21.48 26.18 -8.84
CA LYS A 700 21.09 25.82 -10.21
C LYS A 700 22.18 24.93 -10.84
N PRO A 701 21.86 23.71 -11.30
CA PRO A 701 22.85 22.76 -11.81
C PRO A 701 23.19 23.06 -13.27
N ASN A 702 23.89 24.16 -13.53
CA ASN A 702 24.16 24.67 -14.88
C ASN A 702 24.92 23.65 -15.76
N ASP A 703 25.92 22.96 -15.20
CA ASP A 703 26.73 21.99 -15.94
C ASP A 703 25.89 20.78 -16.38
N LEU A 704 25.03 20.27 -15.49
CA LEU A 704 24.10 19.19 -15.80
C LEU A 704 23.08 19.61 -16.86
N LEU A 705 22.48 20.80 -16.75
CA LEU A 705 21.54 21.31 -17.76
C LEU A 705 22.23 21.48 -19.11
N GLY A 706 23.46 21.98 -19.13
CA GLY A 706 24.31 22.05 -20.31
C GLY A 706 24.55 20.65 -20.91
N ALA A 707 24.84 19.65 -20.08
CA ALA A 707 25.06 18.28 -20.52
C ALA A 707 23.79 17.62 -21.09
N LEU A 708 22.63 17.80 -20.44
CA LEU A 708 21.34 17.30 -20.94
C LEU A 708 20.98 17.92 -22.30
N ASN A 709 21.19 19.22 -22.46
CA ASN A 709 20.97 19.94 -23.71
C ASN A 709 21.95 19.48 -24.81
N ALA A 710 23.24 19.36 -24.49
CA ALA A 710 24.26 18.89 -25.43
C ALA A 710 23.99 17.46 -25.91
N ALA A 711 23.50 16.58 -25.02
CA ALA A 711 23.10 15.23 -25.36
C ALA A 711 21.72 15.14 -26.04
N LYS A 712 21.00 16.27 -26.17
CA LYS A 712 19.66 16.36 -26.79
C LYS A 712 18.65 15.39 -26.16
N ILE A 713 18.68 15.30 -24.82
CA ILE A 713 17.77 14.46 -24.04
C ILE A 713 16.34 14.98 -24.20
N LYS A 714 15.44 14.14 -24.70
CA LYS A 714 14.02 14.49 -24.90
C LYS A 714 13.30 14.47 -23.55
N CYS A 715 12.96 15.65 -23.05
CA CYS A 715 12.30 15.82 -21.76
C CYS A 715 11.43 17.08 -21.73
N ALA A 716 10.63 17.21 -20.68
CA ALA A 716 9.82 18.40 -20.44
C ALA A 716 10.72 19.63 -20.39
N LYS A 717 10.27 20.70 -21.05
CA LYS A 717 10.97 21.98 -21.08
C LYS A 717 10.16 23.07 -20.42
N ASP A 718 10.85 24.00 -19.78
CA ASP A 718 10.28 25.23 -19.23
C ASP A 718 10.10 26.30 -20.32
N GLU A 719 9.57 27.47 -19.93
CA GLU A 719 9.35 28.62 -20.81
C GLU A 719 10.63 29.15 -21.47
N LYS A 720 11.81 28.79 -20.95
CA LYS A 720 13.13 29.18 -21.46
C LYS A 720 13.76 28.06 -22.30
N GLU A 721 12.97 27.07 -22.71
CA GLU A 721 13.40 25.90 -23.47
C GLU A 721 14.48 25.07 -22.73
N GLN A 722 14.53 25.14 -21.40
CA GLN A 722 15.45 24.36 -20.56
C GLN A 722 14.77 23.12 -19.99
N PRO A 723 15.50 22.01 -19.79
CA PRO A 723 14.97 20.82 -19.12
C PRO A 723 14.35 21.16 -17.76
N VAL A 724 13.13 20.68 -17.51
CA VAL A 724 12.48 20.80 -16.20
C VAL A 724 13.20 19.90 -15.21
N TYR A 725 13.59 20.47 -14.06
CA TYR A 725 14.35 19.77 -13.03
C TYR A 725 13.88 20.11 -11.61
N PHE A 726 14.11 19.19 -10.69
CA PHE A 726 13.87 19.35 -9.26
C PHE A 726 15.11 18.95 -8.47
N LEU A 727 15.40 19.66 -7.38
CA LEU A 727 16.61 19.50 -6.59
C LEU A 727 16.32 18.82 -5.25
N PHE A 728 17.13 17.85 -4.90
CA PHE A 728 16.97 17.06 -3.68
C PHE A 728 18.35 16.88 -3.03
N ASN A 729 18.45 17.12 -1.72
CA ASN A 729 19.64 16.76 -0.96
C ASN A 729 19.51 15.33 -0.41
N ASN A 730 18.32 15.00 0.15
CA ASN A 730 17.93 13.68 0.65
C ASN A 730 18.73 13.13 1.85
N CYS A 731 19.50 13.97 2.56
CA CYS A 731 20.26 13.55 3.75
C CYS A 731 19.44 13.57 5.07
N GLN A 732 18.11 13.73 5.02
CA GLN A 732 17.29 13.86 6.24
C GLN A 732 17.28 12.61 7.13
N HIS A 733 17.66 11.46 6.59
CA HIS A 733 17.83 10.22 7.33
C HIS A 733 19.14 10.17 8.12
N GLU A 734 20.09 11.09 7.91
CA GLU A 734 21.38 11.11 8.60
C GLU A 734 21.26 11.66 10.03
N GLU A 735 22.19 11.29 10.89
CA GLU A 735 22.24 11.80 12.26
C GLU A 735 22.58 13.30 12.24
N ARG A 736 21.77 14.11 12.92
CA ARG A 736 21.85 15.58 12.90
C ARG A 736 23.00 16.10 13.77
N ILE A 737 24.24 15.79 13.39
CA ILE A 737 25.45 16.27 14.07
C ILE A 737 25.58 17.79 13.89
N GLU A 738 25.34 18.29 12.67
CA GLU A 738 25.34 19.72 12.32
C GLU A 738 23.92 20.17 11.97
N GLU A 739 23.15 20.64 12.95
CA GLU A 739 21.73 20.93 12.79
C GLU A 739 21.43 21.91 11.64
N GLU A 740 22.22 22.98 11.50
CA GLU A 740 22.04 23.99 10.44
C GLU A 740 22.28 23.43 9.03
N ARG A 741 23.24 22.52 8.87
CA ARG A 741 23.48 21.84 7.59
C ARG A 741 22.29 20.97 7.21
N HIS A 742 21.73 20.24 8.18
CA HIS A 742 20.59 19.34 7.96
C HIS A 742 19.29 20.12 7.71
N LYS A 743 19.07 21.25 8.40
CA LYS A 743 17.97 22.18 8.12
C LYS A 743 18.04 22.73 6.68
N ASN A 744 19.23 23.11 6.23
CA ASN A 744 19.42 23.58 4.86
C ASN A 744 19.15 22.48 3.83
N ALA A 745 19.63 21.26 4.08
CA ALA A 745 19.37 20.10 3.23
C ALA A 745 17.89 19.74 3.16
N ASP A 746 17.18 19.82 4.29
CA ASP A 746 15.74 19.62 4.34
C ASP A 746 15.00 20.68 3.52
N LYS A 747 15.31 21.96 3.72
CA LYS A 747 14.72 23.07 2.95
C LYS A 747 14.89 22.91 1.45
N ILE A 748 16.07 22.47 0.99
CA ILE A 748 16.32 22.18 -0.43
C ILE A 748 15.39 21.07 -0.92
N THR A 749 15.32 19.97 -0.16
CA THR A 749 14.54 18.79 -0.53
C THR A 749 13.04 19.07 -0.50
N MET A 750 12.52 19.77 0.52
CA MET A 750 11.12 20.16 0.63
C MET A 750 10.68 21.09 -0.50
N LYS A 751 11.55 22.05 -0.91
CA LYS A 751 11.31 22.89 -2.09
C LYS A 751 11.28 22.07 -3.38
N GLY A 752 12.16 21.07 -3.51
CA GLY A 752 12.17 20.14 -4.64
C GLY A 752 10.90 19.30 -4.70
N LEU A 753 10.48 18.73 -3.58
CA LEU A 753 9.27 17.91 -3.44
C LEU A 753 8.00 18.71 -3.71
N SER A 754 7.89 19.92 -3.16
CA SER A 754 6.74 20.80 -3.41
C SER A 754 6.65 21.20 -4.89
N GLY A 755 7.79 21.51 -5.51
CA GLY A 755 7.85 21.82 -6.94
C GLY A 755 7.47 20.63 -7.82
N PHE A 756 8.01 19.45 -7.50
CA PHE A 756 7.75 18.22 -8.25
C PHE A 756 6.30 17.77 -8.14
N THR A 757 5.70 17.89 -6.95
CA THR A 757 4.31 17.50 -6.71
C THR A 757 3.33 18.48 -7.35
N ALA A 758 3.63 19.78 -7.34
CA ALA A 758 2.89 20.77 -8.12
C ALA A 758 2.96 20.48 -9.64
N PHE A 759 4.10 19.98 -10.13
CA PHE A 759 4.21 19.50 -11.51
C PHE A 759 3.30 18.29 -11.76
N LEU A 760 3.25 17.29 -10.86
CA LEU A 760 2.37 16.12 -10.98
C LEU A 760 0.87 16.47 -10.96
N GLU A 761 0.48 17.52 -10.24
CA GLU A 761 -0.90 18.02 -10.21
C GLU A 761 -1.33 18.61 -11.55
N LYS A 762 -0.48 19.49 -12.10
CA LYS A 762 -0.76 20.20 -13.36
C LYS A 762 -0.59 19.33 -14.60
N THR A 763 0.26 18.30 -14.50
CA THR A 763 0.61 17.47 -15.65
C THR A 763 -0.49 16.43 -15.92
N ALA A 764 -0.99 16.44 -17.16
CA ALA A 764 -1.96 15.45 -17.62
C ALA A 764 -1.33 14.04 -17.66
N PRO A 765 -2.06 13.00 -17.22
CA PRO A 765 -1.59 11.62 -17.36
C PRO A 765 -1.42 11.25 -18.82
N ARG A 766 -0.43 10.40 -19.09
CA ARG A 766 -0.24 9.76 -20.40
C ARG A 766 -0.61 8.31 -20.31
N LYS A 767 -1.56 7.92 -21.16
CA LYS A 767 -1.88 6.52 -21.39
C LYS A 767 -0.72 5.83 -22.08
N LEU A 768 -0.54 4.55 -21.77
CA LEU A 768 0.59 3.79 -22.28
C LEU A 768 0.29 3.08 -23.61
N ASP A 769 -0.82 3.38 -24.29
CA ASP A 769 -1.20 2.75 -25.56
C ASP A 769 -0.10 2.89 -26.63
N MET A 770 0.39 4.10 -26.87
CA MET A 770 1.48 4.35 -27.83
C MET A 770 2.81 3.71 -27.41
N THR A 771 3.03 3.60 -26.10
CA THR A 771 4.19 2.89 -25.53
C THR A 771 4.09 1.38 -25.77
N LEU A 772 2.89 0.80 -25.63
CA LEU A 772 2.63 -0.60 -25.97
C LEU A 772 2.81 -0.84 -27.47
N ASP A 773 2.38 0.08 -28.33
CA ASP A 773 2.62 0.00 -29.77
C ASP A 773 4.11 0.00 -30.11
N VAL A 774 4.91 0.86 -29.46
CA VAL A 774 6.39 0.88 -29.61
C VAL A 774 6.98 -0.48 -29.25
N LEU A 775 6.60 -1.03 -28.10
CA LEU A 775 7.15 -2.29 -27.60
C LEU A 775 6.73 -3.48 -28.48
N ASN A 776 5.46 -3.53 -28.92
CA ASN A 776 4.98 -4.54 -29.87
C ASN A 776 5.71 -4.48 -31.21
N GLU A 777 5.96 -3.28 -31.73
CA GLU A 777 6.62 -3.11 -33.02
C GLU A 777 8.11 -3.50 -32.97
N ARG A 778 8.76 -3.29 -31.82
CA ARG A 778 10.11 -3.80 -31.54
C ARG A 778 10.16 -5.34 -31.53
N ILE A 779 9.16 -5.99 -30.93
CA ILE A 779 9.05 -7.47 -30.93
C ILE A 779 8.87 -7.99 -32.35
N ARG A 780 8.02 -7.36 -33.15
CA ARG A 780 7.81 -7.73 -34.56
C ARG A 780 9.07 -7.56 -35.40
N LEU A 781 9.80 -6.45 -35.23
CA LEU A 781 11.08 -6.24 -35.89
C LEU A 781 12.08 -7.34 -35.53
N SER A 782 12.20 -7.68 -34.24
CA SER A 782 13.11 -8.75 -33.79
C SER A 782 12.74 -10.11 -34.40
N ALA A 783 11.45 -10.46 -34.40
CA ALA A 783 10.97 -11.70 -35.01
C ALA A 783 11.18 -11.73 -36.54
N CYS A 784 11.01 -10.59 -37.21
CA CYS A 784 11.29 -10.44 -38.64
C CYS A 784 12.77 -10.69 -38.97
N ILE A 785 13.68 -10.09 -38.18
CA ILE A 785 15.14 -10.26 -38.33
C ILE A 785 15.55 -11.72 -38.06
N GLN A 786 15.00 -12.36 -37.03
CA GLN A 786 15.28 -13.78 -36.77
C GLN A 786 14.82 -14.69 -37.91
N ASN A 787 13.62 -14.43 -38.46
CA ASN A 787 13.14 -15.17 -39.62
C ASN A 787 14.03 -14.92 -40.86
N LEU A 788 14.59 -13.71 -40.99
CA LEU A 788 15.56 -13.38 -42.05
C LEU A 788 16.85 -14.19 -41.91
N GLU A 789 17.41 -14.26 -40.71
CA GLU A 789 18.59 -15.07 -40.41
C GLU A 789 18.37 -16.57 -40.71
N GLU A 790 17.23 -17.13 -40.31
CA GLU A 790 16.91 -18.53 -40.58
C GLU A 790 16.70 -18.81 -42.07
N ARG A 791 16.10 -17.89 -42.83
CA ARG A 791 15.99 -18.01 -44.30
C ARG A 791 17.35 -17.92 -45.00
N ILE A 792 18.26 -17.07 -44.50
CA ILE A 792 19.62 -16.99 -45.02
C ILE A 792 20.35 -18.31 -44.79
N ARG A 793 20.29 -18.86 -43.57
CA ARG A 793 20.90 -20.17 -43.26
C ARG A 793 20.33 -21.29 -44.14
N LEU A 794 19.01 -21.34 -44.33
CA LEU A 794 18.39 -22.34 -45.21
C LEU A 794 18.83 -22.17 -46.67
N SER A 795 18.97 -20.93 -47.13
CA SER A 795 19.46 -20.64 -48.48
C SER A 795 20.90 -21.11 -48.66
N GLU A 796 21.79 -20.81 -47.70
CA GLU A 796 23.20 -21.25 -47.72
C GLU A 796 23.31 -22.79 -47.74
N LEU A 797 22.49 -23.49 -46.95
CA LEU A 797 22.43 -24.95 -46.97
C LEU A 797 21.93 -25.51 -48.31
N LYS A 798 20.91 -24.87 -48.93
CA LYS A 798 20.40 -25.26 -50.24
C LYS A 798 21.38 -24.95 -51.37
N GLU A 799 22.16 -23.87 -51.29
CA GLU A 799 23.26 -23.60 -52.23
C GLU A 799 24.34 -24.68 -52.10
N ALA A 800 24.73 -25.04 -50.88
CA ALA A 800 25.68 -26.13 -50.64
C ALA A 800 25.16 -27.49 -51.16
N GLU A 801 23.87 -27.80 -50.97
CA GLU A 801 23.21 -29.00 -51.51
C GLU A 801 23.32 -29.04 -53.04
N ILE A 802 23.01 -27.93 -53.71
CA ILE A 802 23.11 -27.81 -55.18
C ILE A 802 24.56 -27.97 -55.66
N GLU A 803 25.54 -27.35 -54.98
CA GLU A 803 26.95 -27.47 -55.35
C GLU A 803 27.51 -28.88 -55.15
N GLN A 804 27.15 -29.57 -54.05
CA GLN A 804 27.51 -30.98 -53.84
C GLN A 804 26.97 -31.88 -54.96
N ILE A 805 25.71 -31.68 -55.36
CA ILE A 805 25.09 -32.43 -56.46
C ILE A 805 25.78 -32.10 -57.79
N LYS A 806 26.07 -30.82 -58.08
CA LYS A 806 26.76 -30.39 -59.30
C LYS A 806 28.17 -30.96 -59.40
N GLU A 807 28.92 -30.98 -58.31
CA GLU A 807 30.27 -31.54 -58.29
C GLU A 807 30.26 -33.07 -58.45
N ALA A 808 29.32 -33.76 -57.79
CA ALA A 808 29.13 -35.20 -57.97
C ALA A 808 28.77 -35.56 -59.42
N LEU A 809 27.93 -34.75 -60.09
CA LEU A 809 27.60 -34.92 -61.50
C LEU A 809 28.81 -34.69 -62.42
N LYS A 810 29.65 -33.68 -62.16
CA LYS A 810 30.89 -33.43 -62.93
C LYS A 810 31.91 -34.56 -62.79
N ILE A 811 32.10 -35.08 -61.58
CA ILE A 811 33.00 -36.23 -61.33
C ILE A 811 32.50 -37.45 -62.11
N HIS A 812 31.19 -37.68 -62.11
CA HIS A 812 30.58 -38.77 -62.87
C HIS A 812 30.79 -38.62 -64.39
N GLU A 813 30.55 -37.44 -64.95
CA GLU A 813 30.77 -37.15 -66.38
C GLU A 813 32.23 -37.41 -66.82
N LYS A 814 33.20 -37.13 -65.95
CA LYS A 814 34.63 -37.40 -66.22
C LYS A 814 35.02 -38.89 -66.17
N ASN A 815 34.34 -39.70 -65.36
CA ASN A 815 34.80 -41.05 -65.03
C ASN A 815 34.17 -42.20 -65.86
N LYS A 816 33.11 -41.96 -66.67
CA LYS A 816 32.45 -42.97 -67.54
C LYS A 816 32.21 -44.36 -66.89
N ILE A 817 31.62 -44.42 -65.70
CA ILE A 817 31.34 -45.68 -64.96
C ILE A 817 29.86 -46.10 -65.12
N ASN A 818 29.60 -47.41 -65.23
CA ASN A 818 28.28 -48.01 -65.53
C ASN A 818 27.22 -47.92 -64.40
N ASP A 819 26.01 -47.48 -64.80
CA ASP A 819 24.61 -47.83 -64.50
C ASP A 819 23.99 -48.06 -63.10
N LYS A 820 24.71 -48.02 -61.97
CA LYS A 820 24.04 -47.92 -60.64
C LYS A 820 24.77 -47.00 -59.67
N VAL A 821 25.16 -45.82 -60.13
CA VAL A 821 25.82 -44.84 -59.28
C VAL A 821 24.79 -44.10 -58.43
N THR A 822 24.97 -44.18 -57.12
CA THR A 822 24.26 -43.36 -56.14
C THR A 822 25.14 -42.19 -55.73
N VAL A 823 24.57 -40.99 -55.71
CA VAL A 823 25.22 -39.78 -55.21
C VAL A 823 24.85 -39.61 -53.75
N GLU A 824 25.87 -39.48 -52.89
CA GLU A 824 25.70 -39.07 -51.50
C GLU A 824 25.88 -37.56 -51.38
N PHE A 825 24.94 -36.91 -50.70
CA PHE A 825 24.99 -35.49 -50.39
C PHE A 825 24.21 -35.17 -49.11
N ASP A 826 24.44 -33.99 -48.56
CA ASP A 826 23.71 -33.46 -47.41
C ASP A 826 22.44 -32.75 -47.88
N GLU A 827 21.28 -33.37 -47.65
CA GLU A 827 19.97 -32.77 -47.95
C GLU A 827 19.54 -31.85 -46.81
N ALA A 828 19.26 -30.58 -47.13
CA ALA A 828 18.79 -29.60 -46.18
C ALA A 828 17.28 -29.76 -45.93
N TYR A 829 16.88 -29.83 -44.66
CA TYR A 829 15.48 -29.95 -44.24
C TYR A 829 15.20 -29.19 -42.94
N LYS A 830 13.93 -28.92 -42.65
CA LYS A 830 13.48 -28.33 -41.37
C LYS A 830 13.18 -29.45 -40.37
N GLY A 831 13.98 -29.53 -39.32
CA GLY A 831 13.74 -30.42 -38.18
C GLY A 831 13.03 -29.70 -37.04
N LYS A 832 12.50 -30.46 -36.08
CA LYS A 832 12.06 -29.94 -34.78
C LYS A 832 13.12 -30.19 -33.73
N GLU A 833 13.35 -29.21 -32.86
CA GLU A 833 14.27 -29.31 -31.73
C GLU A 833 13.54 -28.87 -30.46
N ALA A 834 13.74 -29.62 -29.37
CA ALA A 834 13.21 -29.25 -28.06
C ALA A 834 13.93 -28.00 -27.56
N ILE A 835 13.17 -27.09 -26.96
CA ILE A 835 13.75 -25.92 -26.30
C ILE A 835 14.18 -26.39 -24.91
N GLU A 836 15.47 -26.63 -24.71
CA GLU A 836 16.03 -27.00 -23.41
C GLU A 836 15.84 -25.86 -22.41
N GLY A 837 15.28 -26.19 -21.25
CA GLY A 837 15.01 -25.25 -20.18
C GLY A 837 16.22 -25.08 -19.30
N ASP A 838 17.21 -24.32 -19.76
CA ASP A 838 18.19 -23.71 -18.89
C ASP A 838 18.50 -22.29 -19.34
N ILE A 839 18.82 -21.46 -18.35
CA ILE A 839 18.97 -20.00 -18.40
C ILE A 839 19.99 -19.61 -19.47
N TRP A 840 19.52 -19.34 -20.69
CA TRP A 840 20.31 -18.72 -21.74
C TRP A 840 19.84 -17.29 -21.94
N LEU A 841 20.81 -16.41 -22.16
CA LEU A 841 20.67 -14.97 -22.39
C LEU A 841 19.33 -14.63 -23.08
N MET A 842 18.44 -13.94 -22.36
CA MET A 842 17.09 -13.50 -22.76
C MET A 842 15.92 -14.44 -22.40
N THR A 843 15.17 -14.02 -21.37
CA THR A 843 13.77 -14.39 -21.04
C THR A 843 13.49 -15.76 -20.39
N LEU A 844 12.58 -15.75 -19.41
CA LEU A 844 11.91 -16.93 -18.82
C LEU A 844 11.23 -17.76 -19.94
N VAL A 845 11.88 -18.82 -20.42
CA VAL A 845 11.41 -19.61 -21.55
C VAL A 845 10.11 -20.36 -21.23
N LYS A 846 8.99 -19.94 -21.86
CA LYS A 846 7.70 -20.66 -21.85
C LYS A 846 7.30 -21.26 -23.21
N GLY A 847 8.20 -21.26 -24.21
CA GLY A 847 8.01 -21.89 -25.53
C GLY A 847 8.10 -20.93 -26.73
N ALA A 848 8.07 -21.47 -27.95
CA ALA A 848 8.03 -20.74 -29.22
C ALA A 848 6.63 -20.73 -29.82
N VAL A 849 6.27 -19.67 -30.55
CA VAL A 849 5.07 -19.66 -31.41
C VAL A 849 5.52 -20.01 -32.83
N CYS A 850 5.05 -21.14 -33.33
CA CYS A 850 5.46 -21.70 -34.61
C CYS A 850 4.25 -21.87 -35.53
N CYS A 851 4.40 -21.49 -36.80
CA CYS A 851 3.42 -21.77 -37.85
C CYS A 851 3.59 -23.23 -38.32
N THR A 852 2.51 -24.00 -38.29
CA THR A 852 2.53 -25.40 -38.76
C THR A 852 2.35 -25.52 -40.27
N ILE A 853 1.79 -24.51 -40.93
CA ILE A 853 1.63 -24.47 -42.39
C ILE A 853 2.94 -24.06 -43.08
N CYS A 854 3.61 -23.04 -42.57
CA CYS A 854 4.86 -22.53 -43.14
C CYS A 854 6.12 -23.23 -42.59
N GLU A 855 5.97 -23.99 -41.50
CA GLU A 855 7.08 -24.55 -40.72
C GLU A 855 8.09 -23.46 -40.30
N GLU A 856 7.58 -22.38 -39.72
CA GLU A 856 8.37 -21.19 -39.36
C GLU A 856 8.23 -20.86 -37.88
N ASN A 857 9.31 -20.38 -37.27
CA ASN A 857 9.30 -19.84 -35.92
C ASN A 857 8.88 -18.37 -35.99
N CYS A 858 7.63 -18.08 -35.63
CA CYS A 858 7.06 -16.75 -35.78
C CYS A 858 7.41 -15.82 -34.61
N HIS A 859 7.68 -16.37 -33.42
CA HIS A 859 8.19 -15.60 -32.28
C HIS A 859 9.04 -16.52 -31.38
N TYR A 860 10.36 -16.36 -31.44
CA TYR A 860 11.34 -17.05 -30.60
C TYR A 860 12.75 -16.44 -30.74
N PRO A 861 13.49 -16.18 -29.63
CA PRO A 861 13.08 -16.26 -28.23
C PRO A 861 12.10 -15.14 -27.83
N GLY A 862 11.61 -15.16 -26.58
CA GLY A 862 10.88 -14.02 -26.00
C GLY A 862 9.35 -14.14 -25.92
N CYS A 863 8.72 -15.17 -26.48
CA CYS A 863 7.28 -15.40 -26.29
C CYS A 863 6.97 -15.99 -24.90
N SER A 864 7.19 -15.23 -23.83
CA SER A 864 7.01 -15.69 -22.45
C SER A 864 5.58 -15.51 -21.93
N THR A 865 4.85 -14.51 -22.41
CA THR A 865 3.64 -14.02 -21.74
C THR A 865 2.32 -14.51 -22.34
N SER A 866 2.26 -14.76 -23.66
CA SER A 866 1.05 -15.20 -24.36
C SER A 866 0.69 -16.65 -24.03
N ARG A 867 -0.53 -16.94 -23.58
CA ARG A 867 -0.93 -18.34 -23.29
C ARG A 867 -1.32 -19.08 -24.57
N LYS A 868 -1.93 -18.37 -25.51
CA LYS A 868 -2.30 -18.89 -26.83
C LYS A 868 -1.52 -18.15 -27.93
N PRO A 869 -1.38 -18.76 -29.14
CA PRO A 869 -0.81 -18.08 -30.29
C PRO A 869 -1.54 -16.79 -30.68
N GLU A 870 -2.87 -16.77 -30.51
CA GLU A 870 -3.74 -15.60 -30.73
C GLU A 870 -3.32 -14.37 -29.91
N ASP A 871 -2.81 -14.59 -28.69
CA ASP A 871 -2.40 -13.53 -27.77
C ASP A 871 -0.95 -13.07 -28.02
N CYS A 872 -0.30 -13.56 -29.07
CA CYS A 872 1.08 -13.22 -29.38
C CYS A 872 1.19 -11.88 -30.12
N GLU A 873 2.21 -11.10 -29.80
CA GLU A 873 2.45 -9.74 -30.31
C GLU A 873 2.68 -9.69 -31.83
N VAL A 874 3.11 -10.83 -32.40
CA VAL A 874 3.26 -11.04 -33.84
C VAL A 874 1.94 -11.37 -34.53
N MET A 875 0.84 -11.52 -33.80
CA MET A 875 -0.50 -11.60 -34.36
C MET A 875 -1.12 -10.21 -34.40
N LYS A 876 -1.66 -9.84 -35.56
CA LYS A 876 -2.42 -8.61 -35.77
C LYS A 876 -3.67 -8.95 -36.57
N ASP A 877 -4.83 -8.51 -36.09
CA ASP A 877 -6.13 -8.74 -36.73
C ASP A 877 -6.39 -10.23 -37.03
N GLY A 878 -6.00 -11.11 -36.10
CA GLY A 878 -6.14 -12.57 -36.21
C GLY A 878 -5.17 -13.26 -37.17
N ARG A 879 -4.18 -12.55 -37.74
CA ARG A 879 -3.18 -13.08 -38.68
C ARG A 879 -1.76 -12.84 -38.17
N CYS A 880 -0.86 -13.74 -38.52
CA CYS A 880 0.56 -13.58 -38.21
C CYS A 880 1.21 -12.55 -39.14
N THR A 881 1.97 -11.62 -38.57
CA THR A 881 2.75 -10.63 -39.32
C THR A 881 4.12 -11.14 -39.75
N VAL A 882 4.55 -12.31 -39.28
CA VAL A 882 5.94 -12.81 -39.44
C VAL A 882 6.06 -13.99 -40.42
N CYS A 883 5.12 -14.95 -40.44
CA CYS A 883 5.26 -16.10 -41.34
C CYS A 883 5.02 -15.73 -42.81
N THR A 884 5.60 -16.48 -43.75
CA THR A 884 5.53 -16.21 -45.21
C THR A 884 4.12 -15.88 -45.69
N LEU A 885 3.15 -16.71 -45.32
CA LEU A 885 1.78 -16.66 -45.85
C LEU A 885 0.84 -15.78 -45.02
N LYS A 886 1.36 -15.09 -44.00
CA LYS A 886 0.57 -14.32 -43.02
C LYS A 886 -0.63 -15.12 -42.51
N CYS A 887 -0.35 -16.37 -42.13
CA CYS A 887 -1.34 -17.38 -41.76
C CYS A 887 -2.23 -16.91 -40.60
N PRO A 888 -3.48 -17.40 -40.51
CA PRO A 888 -4.33 -17.13 -39.36
C PRO A 888 -3.70 -17.65 -38.07
N SER A 889 -4.05 -17.05 -36.92
CA SER A 889 -3.58 -17.48 -35.61
C SER A 889 -3.83 -18.96 -35.33
N SER A 890 -4.90 -19.54 -35.86
CA SER A 890 -5.25 -20.96 -35.77
C SER A 890 -4.25 -21.92 -36.43
N ALA A 891 -3.44 -21.44 -37.37
CA ALA A 891 -2.36 -22.22 -37.99
C ALA A 891 -1.10 -22.31 -37.12
N HIS A 892 -1.07 -21.60 -36.00
CA HIS A 892 0.07 -21.49 -35.11
C HIS A 892 -0.13 -22.32 -33.86
N VAL A 893 0.97 -22.82 -33.33
CA VAL A 893 1.02 -23.56 -32.07
C VAL A 893 2.07 -22.92 -31.18
N LYS A 894 1.77 -22.89 -29.88
CA LYS A 894 2.76 -22.52 -28.87
C LYS A 894 3.28 -23.81 -28.22
N GLY A 895 4.58 -24.04 -28.28
CA GLY A 895 5.18 -25.30 -27.81
C GLY A 895 6.58 -25.13 -27.23
N LYS A 896 7.06 -26.15 -26.51
CA LYS A 896 8.44 -26.23 -25.99
C LYS A 896 9.43 -26.76 -27.05
N TRP A 897 9.18 -26.48 -28.32
CA TRP A 897 10.01 -26.90 -29.45
C TRP A 897 9.98 -25.80 -30.51
N ARG A 898 10.98 -25.79 -31.38
CA ARG A 898 11.09 -24.88 -32.52
C ARG A 898 11.52 -25.62 -33.78
N TYR A 899 11.29 -25.04 -34.95
CA TYR A 899 11.89 -25.49 -36.20
C TYR A 899 13.37 -25.07 -36.26
N VAL A 900 14.23 -25.93 -36.77
CA VAL A 900 15.65 -25.62 -37.01
C VAL A 900 16.06 -26.22 -38.35
N ASN A 901 16.92 -25.50 -39.07
CA ASN A 901 17.50 -26.00 -40.31
C ASN A 901 18.54 -27.08 -39.97
N LYS A 902 18.36 -28.29 -40.50
CA LYS A 902 19.25 -29.44 -40.31
C LYS A 902 19.65 -30.01 -41.66
N THR A 903 20.75 -30.74 -41.68
CA THR A 903 21.16 -31.57 -42.81
C THR A 903 21.06 -33.04 -42.43
N LYS A 904 20.80 -33.89 -43.41
CA LYS A 904 20.94 -35.35 -43.28
C LYS A 904 21.67 -35.87 -44.52
N ARG A 905 22.58 -36.82 -44.33
CA ARG A 905 23.18 -37.52 -45.46
C ARG A 905 22.13 -38.40 -46.13
N VAL A 906 21.97 -38.21 -47.43
CA VAL A 906 21.09 -39.02 -48.28
C VAL A 906 21.88 -39.59 -49.44
N GLN A 907 21.47 -40.78 -49.88
CA GLN A 907 22.02 -41.47 -51.03
C GLN A 907 20.91 -41.59 -52.07
N ARG A 908 21.05 -40.96 -53.24
CA ARG A 908 20.05 -40.98 -54.31
C ARG A 908 20.64 -41.51 -55.62
N SER A 909 19.83 -42.18 -56.43
CA SER A 909 20.31 -42.73 -57.71
C SER A 909 20.48 -41.63 -58.77
N LEU A 910 21.44 -41.80 -59.67
CA LEU A 910 21.65 -40.87 -60.80
C LEU A 910 20.37 -40.70 -61.64
N GLY A 911 19.57 -41.75 -61.79
CA GLY A 911 18.28 -41.70 -62.50
C GLY A 911 17.20 -40.87 -61.80
N GLU A 912 17.21 -40.78 -60.47
CA GLU A 912 16.32 -39.87 -59.72
C GLU A 912 16.76 -38.41 -59.83
N ILE A 913 18.06 -38.18 -60.02
CA ILE A 913 18.65 -36.84 -60.21
C ILE A 913 18.54 -36.39 -61.68
N GLN A 914 18.61 -37.31 -62.66
CA GLN A 914 18.73 -37.01 -64.11
C GLN A 914 17.50 -37.35 -64.97
N ARG A 915 16.40 -37.89 -64.44
CA ARG A 915 15.26 -38.36 -65.25
C ARG A 915 14.72 -37.26 -66.19
N LYS A 916 15.08 -37.34 -67.48
CA LYS A 916 14.34 -36.75 -68.59
C LYS A 916 13.05 -37.54 -68.79
N SER A 917 11.90 -37.06 -68.30
CA SER A 917 10.61 -37.69 -68.65
C SER A 917 10.05 -37.11 -69.95
N LYS A 918 9.88 -37.99 -70.95
CA LYS A 918 8.94 -37.79 -72.05
C LYS A 918 7.51 -37.80 -71.48
N GLN A 919 7.04 -36.70 -70.91
CA GLN A 919 5.63 -36.30 -70.81
C GLN A 919 5.51 -35.01 -70.00
N GLU A 920 4.65 -34.12 -70.50
CA GLU A 920 4.39 -32.77 -70.01
C GLU A 920 4.04 -32.74 -68.51
N ASN A 921 4.63 -31.78 -67.80
CA ASN A 921 4.39 -31.35 -66.40
C ASN A 921 5.19 -32.01 -65.24
N GLY A 922 6.37 -32.58 -65.49
CA GLY A 922 7.33 -32.98 -64.43
C GLY A 922 8.59 -32.11 -64.38
N LEU A 923 8.67 -31.17 -63.42
CA LEU A 923 9.85 -30.32 -63.21
C LEU A 923 11.00 -31.12 -62.55
N ASP A 924 12.19 -31.00 -63.13
CA ASP A 924 13.49 -31.63 -62.83
C ASP A 924 13.97 -31.40 -61.37
N PHE A 925 14.66 -32.36 -60.75
CA PHE A 925 15.05 -32.30 -59.32
C PHE A 925 16.01 -31.13 -59.01
N LEU A 926 17.02 -30.91 -59.86
CA LEU A 926 17.89 -29.74 -59.75
C LEU A 926 17.14 -28.44 -60.07
N VAL A 927 16.26 -28.45 -61.08
CA VAL A 927 15.40 -27.29 -61.39
C VAL A 927 14.45 -26.96 -60.23
N ASN A 928 13.96 -27.96 -59.50
CA ASN A 928 13.13 -27.76 -58.30
C ASN A 928 13.96 -27.16 -57.16
N LEU A 929 15.17 -27.65 -56.91
CA LEU A 929 16.08 -27.05 -55.92
C LEU A 929 16.47 -25.61 -56.30
N GLU A 930 16.76 -25.35 -57.57
CA GLU A 930 17.05 -23.99 -58.06
C GLU A 930 15.82 -23.08 -58.00
N LYS A 931 14.62 -23.61 -58.22
CA LYS A 931 13.35 -22.88 -58.04
C LYS A 931 13.08 -22.56 -56.57
N ASP A 932 13.32 -23.52 -55.67
CA ASP A 932 13.23 -23.31 -54.22
C ASP A 932 14.24 -22.26 -53.75
N LEU A 933 15.46 -22.29 -54.29
CA LEU A 933 16.48 -21.27 -54.05
C LEU A 933 16.03 -19.88 -54.51
N LYS A 934 15.47 -19.77 -55.73
CA LYS A 934 14.92 -18.49 -56.25
C LYS A 934 13.78 -17.98 -55.36
N LYS A 935 12.91 -18.87 -54.91
CA LYS A 935 11.82 -18.54 -53.98
C LYS A 935 12.37 -18.02 -52.64
N LEU A 936 13.34 -18.70 -52.04
CA LEU A 936 14.01 -18.27 -50.81
C LEU A 936 14.71 -16.91 -50.96
N LYS A 937 15.35 -16.64 -52.12
CA LYS A 937 15.94 -15.33 -52.43
C LYS A 937 14.88 -14.23 -52.53
N ALA A 938 13.71 -14.51 -53.10
CA ALA A 938 12.60 -13.58 -53.13
C ALA A 938 12.05 -13.30 -51.71
N GLU A 939 11.84 -14.35 -50.90
CA GLU A 939 11.38 -14.23 -49.51
C GLU A 939 12.38 -13.44 -48.63
N LYS A 940 13.69 -13.65 -48.82
CA LYS A 940 14.75 -12.84 -48.16
C LYS A 940 14.57 -11.35 -48.49
N SER A 941 14.24 -11.03 -49.73
CA SER A 941 14.02 -9.64 -50.18
C SER A 941 12.82 -9.02 -49.50
N GLN A 942 11.71 -9.75 -49.46
CA GLN A 942 10.49 -9.29 -48.83
C GLN A 942 10.69 -9.01 -47.34
N LEU A 943 11.33 -9.93 -46.61
CA LEU A 943 11.62 -9.74 -45.19
C LEU A 943 12.51 -8.52 -44.91
N LEU A 944 13.46 -8.24 -45.80
CA LEU A 944 14.33 -7.07 -45.67
C LEU A 944 13.52 -5.77 -45.74
N GLU A 945 12.56 -5.71 -46.68
CA GLU A 945 11.62 -4.59 -46.79
C GLU A 945 10.69 -4.48 -45.58
N GLU A 946 10.18 -5.62 -45.09
CA GLU A 946 9.36 -5.65 -43.87
C GLU A 946 10.14 -5.13 -42.65
N ALA A 947 11.42 -5.51 -42.51
CA ALA A 947 12.28 -5.00 -41.44
C ALA A 947 12.48 -3.47 -41.54
N LEU A 948 12.70 -2.94 -42.76
CA LEU A 948 12.80 -1.49 -42.99
C LEU A 948 11.49 -0.77 -42.66
N GLN A 949 10.34 -1.37 -43.00
CA GLN A 949 9.03 -0.81 -42.68
C GLN A 949 8.80 -0.74 -41.16
N HIS A 950 9.19 -1.76 -40.41
CA HIS A 950 9.12 -1.73 -38.95
C HIS A 950 10.02 -0.64 -38.35
N ILE A 951 11.22 -0.41 -38.89
CA ILE A 951 12.10 0.69 -38.48
C ILE A 951 11.44 2.05 -38.75
N ASP A 952 10.79 2.20 -39.90
CA ASP A 952 10.07 3.43 -40.25
C ASP A 952 8.86 3.67 -39.33
N ASN A 953 8.10 2.62 -39.01
CA ASN A 953 7.01 2.69 -38.04
C ASN A 953 7.54 3.16 -36.68
N LEU A 954 8.63 2.56 -36.18
CA LEU A 954 9.30 3.00 -34.95
C LEU A 954 9.74 4.46 -35.01
N GLY A 955 10.23 4.92 -36.17
CA GLY A 955 10.53 6.33 -36.45
C GLY A 955 9.36 7.27 -36.20
N GLN A 956 8.13 6.82 -36.45
CA GLN A 956 6.92 7.61 -36.27
C GLN A 956 6.40 7.60 -34.83
N ILE A 957 6.52 6.48 -34.12
CA ILE A 957 5.87 6.30 -32.82
C ILE A 957 6.79 6.42 -31.62
N ALA A 958 8.05 5.98 -31.73
CA ALA A 958 8.96 5.89 -30.60
C ALA A 958 9.57 7.24 -30.22
N LEU A 959 9.73 7.48 -28.92
CA LEU A 959 10.46 8.65 -28.42
C LEU A 959 11.93 8.61 -28.88
N LYS A 960 12.55 7.43 -28.83
CA LYS A 960 13.89 7.14 -29.36
C LYS A 960 13.84 5.84 -30.18
N VAL A 961 14.20 5.92 -31.46
CA VAL A 961 14.19 4.77 -32.38
C VAL A 961 15.30 3.78 -32.02
N ASN A 962 16.53 4.30 -31.90
CA ASN A 962 17.72 3.52 -31.55
C ASN A 962 17.65 3.09 -30.09
N SER A 963 17.91 1.82 -29.85
CA SER A 963 17.80 1.17 -28.55
C SER A 963 18.83 0.06 -28.48
N VAL A 964 19.52 -0.07 -27.35
CA VAL A 964 20.38 -1.25 -27.12
C VAL A 964 19.56 -2.46 -26.69
N SER A 965 18.34 -2.27 -26.15
CA SER A 965 17.45 -3.35 -25.74
C SER A 965 16.65 -3.94 -26.91
N THR A 966 16.54 -3.22 -28.03
CA THR A 966 16.01 -3.78 -29.27
C THR A 966 17.17 -4.24 -30.13
N PHE A 967 17.33 -5.55 -30.26
CA PHE A 967 18.29 -6.22 -31.13
C PHE A 967 18.06 -5.88 -32.60
N VAL A 968 18.33 -4.65 -33.01
CA VAL A 968 18.40 -4.25 -34.42
C VAL A 968 19.88 -4.23 -34.78
N PRO A 969 20.45 -5.35 -35.26
CA PRO A 969 21.76 -5.32 -35.86
C PRO A 969 21.63 -4.56 -37.19
N TYR A 970 21.66 -3.23 -37.13
CA TYR A 970 21.81 -2.38 -38.32
C TYR A 970 22.98 -2.87 -39.16
N ASP A 971 24.05 -3.35 -38.52
CA ASP A 971 25.19 -3.99 -39.18
C ASP A 971 24.79 -5.18 -40.06
N PHE A 972 23.92 -6.07 -39.58
CA PHE A 972 23.44 -7.21 -40.36
C PHE A 972 22.55 -6.76 -41.51
N LEU A 973 21.62 -5.82 -41.28
CA LEU A 973 20.75 -5.29 -42.34
C LEU A 973 21.55 -4.53 -43.41
N ILE A 974 22.52 -3.71 -43.00
CA ILE A 974 23.43 -2.98 -43.89
C ILE A 974 24.28 -3.96 -44.70
N GLU A 975 24.87 -4.98 -44.06
CA GLU A 975 25.61 -6.04 -44.75
C GLU A 975 24.75 -6.69 -45.84
N LYS A 976 23.49 -7.03 -45.54
CA LYS A 976 22.60 -7.70 -46.52
C LYS A 976 22.02 -6.77 -47.59
N LEU A 977 22.01 -5.46 -47.37
CA LEU A 977 21.66 -4.46 -48.38
C LEU A 977 22.85 -4.14 -49.30
N ASN A 978 24.09 -4.21 -48.79
CA ASN A 978 25.30 -4.06 -49.60
C ASN A 978 25.38 -5.15 -50.69
N ASP A 979 24.97 -6.38 -50.37
CA ASP A 979 24.85 -7.48 -51.34
C ASP A 979 23.87 -7.18 -52.51
N ARG A 980 23.05 -6.13 -52.41
CA ARG A 980 21.97 -5.77 -53.35
C ARG A 980 22.15 -4.42 -54.05
N GLU A 981 23.21 -3.69 -53.75
CA GLU A 981 23.48 -2.34 -54.28
C GLU A 981 22.36 -1.30 -54.00
N GLU A 982 21.58 -1.47 -52.92
CA GLU A 982 20.46 -0.57 -52.58
C GLU A 982 20.92 0.69 -51.80
N ALA A 983 21.77 1.50 -52.44
CA ALA A 983 22.52 2.61 -51.84
C ALA A 983 21.67 3.60 -51.02
N ASN A 984 20.45 3.92 -51.46
CA ASN A 984 19.56 4.86 -50.75
C ASN A 984 19.08 4.34 -49.39
N LYS A 985 18.83 3.02 -49.27
CA LYS A 985 18.38 2.41 -48.02
C LYS A 985 19.55 2.15 -47.07
N ILE A 986 20.71 1.80 -47.63
CA ILE A 986 21.98 1.72 -46.89
C ILE A 986 22.26 3.08 -46.24
N ARG A 987 22.23 4.16 -47.03
CA ARG A 987 22.45 5.52 -46.52
C ARG A 987 21.47 5.88 -45.40
N LYS A 988 20.18 5.51 -45.53
CA LYS A 988 19.17 5.73 -44.48
C LYS A 988 19.49 4.98 -43.18
N LEU A 989 19.88 3.71 -43.25
CA LEU A 989 20.30 2.94 -42.08
C LEU A 989 21.62 3.44 -41.49
N GLU A 990 22.56 3.87 -42.32
CA GLU A 990 23.82 4.49 -41.90
C GLU A 990 23.60 5.87 -41.27
N GLU A 991 22.64 6.66 -41.75
CA GLU A 991 22.21 7.91 -41.12
C GLU A 991 21.56 7.65 -39.76
N MET A 992 20.74 6.59 -39.63
CA MET A 992 20.17 6.18 -38.35
C MET A 992 21.23 5.68 -37.37
N LYS A 993 22.22 4.92 -37.87
CA LYS A 993 23.37 4.40 -37.11
C LYS A 993 24.40 5.47 -36.75
N SER A 994 24.62 6.49 -37.58
CA SER A 994 25.54 7.60 -37.29
C SER A 994 24.96 8.63 -36.33
N LYS A 995 23.62 8.68 -36.20
CA LYS A 995 22.93 9.37 -35.10
C LYS A 995 23.02 8.61 -33.76
N GLU A 996 23.58 7.40 -33.77
CA GLU A 996 23.87 6.60 -32.59
C GLU A 996 25.23 7.01 -32.00
N ASP A 997 25.27 7.15 -30.69
CA ASP A 997 26.46 7.62 -29.99
C ASP A 997 27.56 6.55 -29.94
N GLU A 998 28.83 6.97 -29.93
CA GLU A 998 30.01 6.10 -29.97
C GLU A 998 30.07 5.14 -28.76
N GLY A 999 29.61 5.57 -27.58
CA GLY A 999 29.48 4.72 -26.40
C GLY A 999 28.44 3.61 -26.57
N THR A 1000 27.25 3.96 -27.08
CA THR A 1000 26.16 3.03 -27.41
C THR A 1000 26.61 2.02 -28.48
N ARG A 1001 27.31 2.49 -29.51
CA ARG A 1001 27.83 1.67 -30.61
C ARG A 1001 28.87 0.65 -30.14
N THR A 1002 29.78 1.04 -29.26
CA THR A 1002 30.82 0.16 -28.70
C THR A 1002 30.21 -0.97 -27.84
N ILE A 1003 29.18 -0.63 -27.06
CA ILE A 1003 28.39 -1.57 -26.25
C ILE A 1003 27.69 -2.62 -27.13
N ILE A 1004 26.99 -2.16 -28.19
CA ILE A 1004 26.29 -3.03 -29.16
C ILE A 1004 27.29 -3.99 -29.85
N GLN A 1005 28.45 -3.48 -30.29
CA GLN A 1005 29.48 -4.28 -30.96
C GLN A 1005 30.08 -5.36 -30.04
N SER A 1006 30.29 -5.05 -28.76
CA SER A 1006 30.77 -6.02 -27.75
C SER A 1006 29.76 -7.16 -27.53
N MET A 1007 28.46 -6.86 -27.44
CA MET A 1007 27.40 -7.87 -27.32
C MET A 1007 27.32 -8.77 -28.55
N TRP A 1008 27.34 -8.18 -29.74
CA TRP A 1008 27.29 -8.93 -30.99
C TRP A 1008 28.52 -9.84 -31.17
N GLY A 1009 29.70 -9.38 -30.71
CA GLY A 1009 30.92 -10.18 -30.65
C GLY A 1009 30.79 -11.41 -29.76
N LYS A 1010 30.21 -11.26 -28.55
CA LYS A 1010 29.94 -12.38 -27.63
C LYS A 1010 28.90 -13.35 -28.18
N MET A 1011 27.85 -12.85 -28.83
CA MET A 1011 26.84 -13.68 -29.51
C MET A 1011 27.46 -14.50 -30.64
N LYS A 1012 28.20 -13.87 -31.57
CA LYS A 1012 28.89 -14.58 -32.67
C LYS A 1012 29.87 -15.63 -32.17
N ALA A 1013 30.59 -15.36 -31.07
CA ALA A 1013 31.52 -16.32 -30.46
C ALA A 1013 30.79 -17.55 -29.87
N THR A 1014 29.60 -17.35 -29.30
CA THR A 1014 28.79 -18.42 -28.70
C THR A 1014 28.11 -19.26 -29.77
N THR A 1015 27.57 -18.64 -30.83
CA THR A 1015 27.02 -19.35 -32.00
C THR A 1015 28.09 -20.21 -32.70
N LYS A 1016 29.32 -19.70 -32.82
CA LYS A 1016 30.47 -20.50 -33.30
C LYS A 1016 30.83 -21.69 -32.40
N LYS A 1017 30.68 -21.56 -31.07
CA LYS A 1017 30.89 -22.68 -30.13
C LYS A 1017 29.82 -23.76 -30.29
N ILE A 1018 28.55 -23.38 -30.47
CA ILE A 1018 27.44 -24.30 -30.70
C ILE A 1018 27.58 -24.98 -32.08
N GLN A 1019 27.95 -24.25 -33.12
CA GLN A 1019 28.26 -24.84 -34.43
C GLN A 1019 29.41 -25.85 -34.37
N LYS A 1020 30.47 -25.57 -33.60
CA LYS A 1020 31.57 -26.53 -33.40
C LYS A 1020 31.18 -27.77 -32.59
N ALA A 1021 30.17 -27.65 -31.72
CA ALA A 1021 29.65 -28.79 -30.95
C ALA A 1021 28.71 -29.67 -31.77
N LEU A 1022 28.08 -29.13 -32.82
CA LEU A 1022 27.17 -29.86 -33.73
C LEU A 1022 27.88 -30.49 -34.94
N ILE A 1023 29.16 -30.16 -35.16
CA ILE A 1023 30.02 -30.74 -36.21
C ILE A 1023 30.90 -31.89 -35.63
N LYS A 1024 30.83 -32.14 -34.32
CA LYS A 1024 31.33 -33.36 -33.67
C LYS A 1024 30.16 -34.29 -33.41
#